data_AF-A0AA42KHN5-F1
#
_entry.id   AF-A0AA42KHN5-F1
#
_cell.length_a   1.000
_cell.length_b   1.000
_cell.length_c   1.000
_cell.angle_alpha   90.00
_cell.angle_beta   90.00
_cell.angle_gamma   90.00
#
_symmetry.space_group_name_H-M   'P 1'
#
loop_
_entity.id
_entity.type
_entity.pdbx_description
1 polymer ?
#
loop_
_entity_poly.entity_id
_entity_poly.type
_entity_poly.pdbx_seq_one_letter_code
_entity_poly.pdbx_strand_id
1 'polypeptide(L)'
;MKARQHHGSLPSLLHKPSRLLALSIALAYAGGHVAPIWADALPQGGQVISGQATISQQGNGLQVDTKTARTAINWQKFSIGPDHKVHFQQPDGNSVTLNRVIGGDPSKIYGMLSSNGKLILLNPNGIWFGPESRISSRALVAAAGRISDEQMAAFEKSGKLDVQLESLVRNEGRIEVPDHGSVVLLGAQVENAGVIQARQGEVTLATGPRATLDFHGDGLLSLALLDGADSQVGEGVSGGVSNSGTIDVGSGVVAMSAARAAKHLDSVISVGGAVIADSVSSQGGRIVLGSSARTEVSGSLSAKGTDGGSIKVLGDQVQIAGSARLDASGSAGKGGEVLVGGGFQGQGEASAKSASVDKGAQLRADGKKHGGLIVTWSDGTTTFAGQASAKGGERGGVVETSGKHLKVTADAKVDAAGGKHSGTWLLDPETVNIVDNASGDDVSAASLVNSLKSTNVVVNASQRINVNAPIIASQIGTVMVDGQPTGATLALIANGNPGQVSSYDGSDKHNDSGSVHVNAPILLKDGNLFIAATGDVRLIDNAGSGDKGDAAWNKRAIIDVGSGIVWIKTSNTASVTQDANTALIGSQVAVQGASVKLNSALNHAGTLAGRASNGVFQFNQTNASGATTTGTVKAPFSGESLSGVSAEQIKYLGFQEVASDNAHNGLTNPYQSVTLSAGGQQFDYLVFEAGGFVDGKGQAIDPAVLFNYLDSSDYLLHGLSFTDAAGVTWAFSPDSKSAGMTSVTRNGQAYGSLPVGFSLGADKGTVVAVDLDVRPYGGLSFNNAGWGVAGYNIPGPTNAAEIQHNSQDGTSERLTVGLGGKAETVQAQLGWLLNDQSWAQPKDGRNPSHPLLEQARVHFLATQAAGADAVQLNAQKAKVDLQVQDASRVYGDANPQLQAQQKENAAASQVREMDRFVDRQLGRDGIAQGEPATDATARSNVGQYAITGSLAGDDFANRRYEIGVTKGTLTITPAPLDVIAHDKAKKVGEQDPALTHEAQGWKFADDERDFTLERAPGEAPGQYRIFEKDGTRLVSANYEVTFHDGKLSISGPVNPDPGPDPKPGPDPKPDPGPQPTPAPQPGANRQADSASVAQGTSSERCTALESPSAVSANYSVTPAVVRTYQVQLVCKPRSYGSPAEQLPDANDILTYANGLLKDGQFLLPDWNRTVIPRELQLDAPQGK
;
A
#
# COMPACT_ATOMS: atom_id res chain seq x y z
N MET A 1 -54.33 35.09 21.19
CA MET A 1 -54.91 35.55 19.91
C MET A 1 -54.21 34.77 18.80
N LYS A 2 -54.80 33.64 18.38
CA LYS A 2 -55.47 33.37 17.07
C LYS A 2 -54.45 33.21 15.90
N ALA A 3 -54.34 32.10 15.17
CA ALA A 3 -54.84 30.72 15.25
C ALA A 3 -54.15 29.84 14.16
N ARG A 4 -53.77 28.59 14.53
CA ARG A 4 -53.90 27.25 13.86
C ARG A 4 -53.55 27.07 12.36
N GLN A 5 -52.88 25.99 11.92
CA GLN A 5 -53.20 24.55 12.14
C GLN A 5 -51.97 23.60 12.12
N HIS A 6 -52.13 22.51 12.89
CA HIS A 6 -51.38 21.23 12.97
C HIS A 6 -51.47 20.41 11.66
N HIS A 7 -50.67 19.37 11.34
CA HIS A 7 -50.25 18.19 12.12
C HIS A 7 -49.02 17.51 11.48
N GLY A 8 -48.20 16.85 12.30
CA GLY A 8 -47.17 15.90 11.86
C GLY A 8 -47.62 14.44 12.00
N SER A 9 -46.90 13.54 11.33
CA SER A 9 -46.85 12.11 11.62
C SER A 9 -45.57 11.46 11.06
N LEU A 10 -44.86 10.73 11.92
CA LEU A 10 -43.70 9.85 11.63
C LEU A 10 -44.08 8.69 10.68
N PRO A 11 -43.11 8.10 9.96
CA PRO A 11 -43.26 6.80 9.31
C PRO A 11 -42.71 5.66 10.19
N SER A 12 -43.44 4.56 10.29
CA SER A 12 -42.96 3.33 10.92
C SER A 12 -43.53 2.08 10.25
N LEU A 13 -42.68 1.04 10.20
CA LEU A 13 -42.92 -0.41 10.05
C LEU A 13 -42.72 -0.97 8.63
N LEU A 14 -41.63 -1.71 8.34
CA LEU A 14 -41.35 -3.13 8.69
C LEU A 14 -42.53 -4.05 8.39
N HIS A 15 -42.39 -4.96 7.41
CA HIS A 15 -42.97 -6.31 7.48
C HIS A 15 -42.08 -7.34 6.74
N LYS A 16 -41.79 -8.42 7.46
CA LYS A 16 -41.04 -9.63 7.07
C LYS A 16 -41.89 -10.56 6.18
N PRO A 17 -41.26 -11.53 5.46
CA PRO A 17 -41.96 -12.52 4.66
C PRO A 17 -42.44 -13.70 5.52
N SER A 18 -43.64 -14.23 5.23
CA SER A 18 -44.15 -15.46 5.85
C SER A 18 -44.48 -16.48 4.77
N ARG A 19 -43.77 -17.61 4.77
CA ARG A 19 -44.22 -18.87 4.16
C ARG A 19 -44.98 -19.65 5.23
N LEU A 20 -46.15 -20.21 4.90
CA LEU A 20 -46.56 -21.57 5.32
C LEU A 20 -47.95 -21.97 4.76
N LEU A 21 -47.92 -23.10 4.07
CA LEU A 21 -48.82 -24.26 4.12
C LEU A 21 -50.30 -24.18 3.69
N ALA A 22 -50.63 -25.13 2.79
CA ALA A 22 -51.94 -25.57 2.37
C ALA A 22 -52.67 -26.44 3.42
N LEU A 23 -54.01 -26.35 3.48
CA LEU A 23 -54.93 -27.52 3.56
C LEU A 23 -56.42 -27.10 3.36
N SER A 24 -57.01 -27.61 2.27
CA SER A 24 -58.40 -28.05 2.03
C SER A 24 -59.61 -27.45 2.76
N ILE A 25 -60.61 -26.98 1.98
CA ILE A 25 -62.04 -27.37 2.09
C ILE A 25 -62.63 -27.50 0.68
N ALA A 26 -63.21 -28.67 0.38
CA ALA A 26 -64.06 -28.93 -0.78
C ALA A 26 -65.53 -28.92 -0.33
N LEU A 27 -66.43 -28.24 -1.05
CA LEU A 27 -67.75 -28.78 -1.47
C LEU A 27 -68.56 -27.79 -2.33
N ALA A 28 -68.93 -28.29 -3.51
CA ALA A 28 -70.18 -28.09 -4.26
C ALA A 28 -70.63 -26.67 -4.68
N TYR A 29 -70.46 -26.38 -5.98
CA TYR A 29 -71.61 -26.04 -6.82
C TYR A 29 -71.44 -26.70 -8.19
N ALA A 30 -72.25 -27.73 -8.44
CA ALA A 30 -72.46 -28.28 -9.76
C ALA A 30 -73.33 -27.30 -10.56
N GLY A 31 -72.69 -26.51 -11.40
CA GLY A 31 -73.32 -25.74 -12.46
C GLY A 31 -72.43 -25.89 -13.69
N GLY A 32 -72.99 -26.38 -14.79
CA GLY A 32 -72.24 -26.68 -16.01
C GLY A 32 -71.50 -25.46 -16.53
N HIS A 33 -70.21 -25.36 -16.22
CA HIS A 33 -69.29 -24.54 -16.98
C HIS A 33 -69.00 -25.30 -18.26
N VAL A 34 -69.68 -24.91 -19.33
CA VAL A 34 -69.17 -25.10 -20.69
C VAL A 34 -67.75 -24.55 -20.65
N ALA A 35 -66.75 -25.43 -20.72
CA ALA A 35 -65.37 -25.00 -20.86
C ALA A 35 -65.36 -24.04 -22.06
N PRO A 36 -64.74 -22.85 -21.98
CA PRO A 36 -64.53 -22.07 -23.17
C PRO A 36 -63.76 -22.98 -24.11
N ILE A 37 -64.41 -23.37 -25.20
CA ILE A 37 -63.76 -24.06 -26.30
C ILE A 37 -62.67 -23.09 -26.73
N TRP A 38 -61.39 -23.44 -26.51
CA TRP A 38 -60.26 -22.69 -27.03
C TRP A 38 -60.22 -22.91 -28.55
N ALA A 39 -61.24 -22.40 -29.25
CA ALA A 39 -61.14 -22.13 -30.67
C ALA A 39 -60.03 -21.07 -30.79
N ASP A 40 -58.89 -21.45 -31.38
CA ASP A 40 -57.66 -20.66 -31.57
C ASP A 40 -56.47 -21.00 -30.67
N ALA A 41 -56.24 -22.29 -30.38
CA ALA A 41 -55.08 -22.75 -29.59
C ALA A 41 -53.82 -23.12 -30.40
N LEU A 42 -53.83 -23.01 -31.74
CA LEU A 42 -52.69 -23.21 -32.63
C LEU A 42 -52.50 -22.00 -33.58
N PRO A 43 -51.32 -21.80 -34.19
CA PRO A 43 -51.10 -20.76 -35.21
C PRO A 43 -52.09 -20.83 -36.39
N GLN A 44 -52.48 -19.67 -36.94
CA GLN A 44 -53.52 -19.55 -37.97
C GLN A 44 -53.13 -18.64 -39.14
N GLY A 45 -53.68 -18.95 -40.32
CA GLY A 45 -53.53 -18.12 -41.51
C GLY A 45 -52.10 -18.07 -42.06
N GLY A 46 -51.36 -19.17 -41.93
CA GLY A 46 -49.98 -19.27 -42.40
C GLY A 46 -49.87 -19.13 -43.93
N GLN A 47 -49.14 -18.12 -44.40
CA GLN A 47 -48.86 -17.85 -45.81
C GLN A 47 -47.34 -17.76 -46.03
N VAL A 48 -46.80 -18.67 -46.85
CA VAL A 48 -45.39 -18.65 -47.25
C VAL A 48 -45.14 -17.49 -48.21
N ILE A 49 -44.19 -16.61 -47.88
CA ILE A 49 -43.85 -15.40 -48.66
C ILE A 49 -42.57 -15.58 -49.46
N SER A 50 -41.57 -16.25 -48.88
CA SER A 50 -40.32 -16.63 -49.54
C SER A 50 -39.84 -18.00 -49.04
N GLY A 51 -39.12 -18.74 -49.88
CA GLY A 51 -38.82 -20.16 -49.65
C GLY A 51 -39.99 -21.10 -49.93
N GLN A 52 -39.90 -22.34 -49.42
CA GLN A 52 -40.92 -23.38 -49.60
C GLN A 52 -41.24 -24.06 -48.27
N ALA A 53 -42.52 -24.14 -47.91
CA ALA A 53 -42.98 -24.87 -46.73
C ALA A 53 -44.38 -25.47 -46.89
N THR A 54 -44.62 -26.58 -46.18
CA THR A 54 -45.95 -27.17 -46.01
C THR A 54 -46.36 -27.07 -44.55
N ILE A 55 -47.58 -26.61 -44.30
CA ILE A 55 -48.17 -26.45 -42.96
C ILE A 55 -49.30 -27.48 -42.84
N SER A 56 -49.21 -28.38 -41.87
CA SER A 56 -50.21 -29.42 -41.63
C SER A 56 -50.59 -29.51 -40.16
N GLN A 57 -51.88 -29.63 -39.87
CA GLN A 57 -52.39 -29.78 -38.51
C GLN A 57 -52.84 -31.22 -38.27
N GLN A 58 -52.47 -31.79 -37.12
CA GLN A 58 -52.92 -33.10 -36.68
C GLN A 58 -53.31 -33.06 -35.20
N GLY A 59 -54.62 -33.11 -34.91
CA GLY A 59 -55.15 -32.96 -33.55
C GLY A 59 -54.68 -31.65 -32.90
N ASN A 60 -54.07 -31.76 -31.73
CA ASN A 60 -53.49 -30.62 -30.98
C ASN A 60 -52.08 -30.24 -31.46
N GLY A 61 -51.59 -30.80 -32.57
CA GLY A 61 -50.28 -30.54 -33.14
C GLY A 61 -50.34 -29.79 -34.47
N LEU A 62 -49.39 -28.87 -34.69
CA LEU A 62 -49.10 -28.26 -35.99
C LEU A 62 -47.67 -28.62 -36.42
N GLN A 63 -47.53 -29.14 -37.63
CA GLN A 63 -46.25 -29.47 -38.26
C GLN A 63 -45.99 -28.47 -39.40
N VAL A 64 -44.79 -27.89 -39.43
CA VAL A 64 -44.31 -27.03 -40.50
C VAL A 64 -43.05 -27.65 -41.10
N ASP A 65 -43.14 -28.16 -42.32
CA ASP A 65 -41.99 -28.74 -43.03
C ASP A 65 -41.47 -27.74 -44.05
N THR A 66 -40.26 -27.20 -43.84
CA THR A 66 -39.61 -26.29 -44.80
C THR A 66 -38.67 -27.07 -45.73
N LYS A 67 -38.51 -26.60 -46.98
CA LYS A 67 -37.66 -27.24 -48.00
C LYS A 67 -36.47 -26.38 -48.43
N THR A 68 -36.49 -25.09 -48.14
CA THR A 68 -35.40 -24.15 -48.44
C THR A 68 -34.63 -23.81 -47.16
N ALA A 69 -33.34 -23.50 -47.31
CA ALA A 69 -32.45 -23.15 -46.19
C ALA A 69 -32.94 -21.91 -45.40
N ARG A 70 -33.66 -21.00 -46.07
CA ARG A 70 -34.36 -19.89 -45.44
C ARG A 70 -35.80 -19.85 -45.93
N THR A 71 -36.75 -19.69 -45.01
CA THR A 71 -38.19 -19.61 -45.32
C THR A 71 -38.82 -18.48 -44.52
N ALA A 72 -39.71 -17.70 -45.13
CA ALA A 72 -40.46 -16.66 -44.44
C ALA A 72 -41.98 -16.90 -44.56
N ILE A 73 -42.68 -16.86 -43.42
CA ILE A 73 -44.10 -17.18 -43.30
C ILE A 73 -44.81 -16.05 -42.55
N ASN A 74 -45.86 -15.50 -43.15
CA ASN A 74 -46.82 -14.62 -42.47
C ASN A 74 -47.88 -15.45 -41.75
N TRP A 75 -48.30 -15.00 -40.57
CA TRP A 75 -49.36 -15.60 -39.77
C TRP A 75 -50.38 -14.53 -39.37
N GLN A 76 -51.68 -14.84 -39.45
CA GLN A 76 -52.70 -13.97 -38.86
C GLN A 76 -52.61 -13.98 -37.33
N LYS A 77 -52.32 -15.16 -36.75
CA LYS A 77 -52.10 -15.35 -35.32
C LYS A 77 -51.08 -16.45 -35.10
N PHE A 78 -50.20 -16.27 -34.13
CA PHE A 78 -49.25 -17.31 -33.71
C PHE A 78 -49.34 -17.49 -32.20
N SER A 79 -50.19 -18.42 -31.76
CA SER A 79 -50.34 -18.78 -30.33
C SER A 79 -50.37 -20.28 -30.18
N ILE A 80 -49.92 -20.79 -29.04
CA ILE A 80 -49.85 -22.22 -28.73
C ILE A 80 -50.47 -22.41 -27.34
N GLY A 81 -51.66 -23.01 -27.26
CA GLY A 81 -52.32 -23.30 -25.99
C GLY A 81 -51.55 -24.33 -25.14
N PRO A 82 -51.85 -24.47 -23.84
CA PRO A 82 -51.10 -25.32 -22.90
C PRO A 82 -50.95 -26.79 -23.36
N ASP A 83 -52.01 -27.39 -23.91
CA ASP A 83 -52.02 -28.78 -24.38
C ASP A 83 -51.64 -28.95 -25.86
N HIS A 84 -51.07 -27.92 -26.48
CA HIS A 84 -50.80 -27.87 -27.92
C HIS A 84 -49.30 -27.86 -28.22
N LYS A 85 -48.95 -28.32 -29.42
CA LYS A 85 -47.55 -28.35 -29.88
C LYS A 85 -47.39 -27.86 -31.31
N VAL A 86 -46.30 -27.17 -31.58
CA VAL A 86 -45.87 -26.79 -32.92
C VAL A 86 -44.47 -27.35 -33.14
N HIS A 87 -44.26 -28.05 -34.27
CA HIS A 87 -42.97 -28.59 -34.67
C HIS A 87 -42.58 -28.09 -36.06
N PHE A 88 -41.36 -27.56 -36.18
CA PHE A 88 -40.76 -27.14 -37.45
C PHE A 88 -39.67 -28.13 -37.85
N GLN A 89 -39.91 -28.86 -38.93
CA GLN A 89 -38.93 -29.73 -39.57
C GLN A 89 -38.29 -29.00 -40.75
N GLN A 90 -37.05 -28.57 -40.55
CA GLN A 90 -36.25 -27.83 -41.53
C GLN A 90 -35.23 -28.77 -42.21
N PRO A 91 -34.64 -28.38 -43.36
CA PRO A 91 -33.68 -29.22 -44.09
C PRO A 91 -32.48 -29.68 -43.25
N ASP A 92 -31.94 -28.79 -42.42
CA ASP A 92 -30.80 -29.05 -41.54
C ASP A 92 -30.83 -28.14 -40.30
N GLY A 93 -29.82 -28.26 -39.43
CA GLY A 93 -29.70 -27.44 -38.22
C GLY A 93 -29.30 -25.98 -38.46
N ASN A 94 -28.86 -25.63 -39.67
CA ASN A 94 -28.47 -24.27 -40.04
C ASN A 94 -29.62 -23.48 -40.68
N SER A 95 -30.64 -24.19 -41.14
CA SER A 95 -31.83 -23.63 -41.78
C SER A 95 -32.59 -22.71 -40.83
N VAL A 96 -33.15 -21.62 -41.36
CA VAL A 96 -33.81 -20.55 -40.61
C VAL A 96 -35.24 -20.34 -41.11
N THR A 97 -36.21 -20.38 -40.20
CA THR A 97 -37.60 -20.03 -40.52
C THR A 97 -38.02 -18.74 -39.81
N LEU A 98 -38.39 -17.73 -40.59
CA LEU A 98 -38.94 -16.46 -40.15
C LEU A 98 -40.46 -16.51 -40.10
N ASN A 99 -41.03 -16.35 -38.91
CA ASN A 99 -42.47 -16.31 -38.66
C ASN A 99 -42.88 -14.89 -38.25
N ARG A 100 -43.61 -14.18 -39.11
CA ARG A 100 -44.12 -12.82 -38.84
C ARG A 100 -45.63 -12.84 -38.59
N VAL A 101 -46.07 -12.30 -37.46
CA VAL A 101 -47.49 -12.09 -37.18
C VAL A 101 -47.94 -10.76 -37.78
N ILE A 102 -49.02 -10.79 -38.58
CA ILE A 102 -49.60 -9.60 -39.24
C ILE A 102 -50.96 -9.19 -38.64
N GLY A 103 -51.59 -10.05 -37.82
CA GLY A 103 -52.80 -9.72 -37.08
C GLY A 103 -52.52 -8.87 -35.83
N GLY A 104 -53.58 -8.52 -35.09
CA GLY A 104 -53.50 -7.63 -33.91
C GLY A 104 -53.28 -8.32 -32.57
N ASP A 105 -53.19 -9.65 -32.52
CA ASP A 105 -53.05 -10.41 -31.27
C ASP A 105 -51.56 -10.61 -30.88
N PRO A 106 -51.21 -10.49 -29.58
CA PRO A 106 -49.91 -10.91 -29.09
C PRO A 106 -49.73 -12.44 -29.17
N SER A 107 -48.49 -12.90 -29.33
CA SER A 107 -48.18 -14.33 -29.38
C SER A 107 -48.16 -14.93 -27.98
N LYS A 108 -49.21 -15.69 -27.62
CA LYS A 108 -49.28 -16.42 -26.34
C LYS A 108 -48.81 -17.85 -26.54
N ILE A 109 -47.61 -18.15 -26.08
CA ILE A 109 -46.96 -19.46 -26.20
C ILE A 109 -47.00 -20.14 -24.84
N TYR A 110 -48.02 -20.95 -24.59
CA TYR A 110 -48.23 -21.68 -23.33
C TYR A 110 -47.94 -23.18 -23.47
N GLY A 111 -47.94 -23.73 -24.68
CA GLY A 111 -47.60 -25.12 -24.98
C GLY A 111 -46.16 -25.31 -25.47
N MET A 112 -45.96 -26.31 -26.35
CA MET A 112 -44.64 -26.70 -26.84
C MET A 112 -44.32 -26.13 -28.22
N LEU A 113 -43.15 -25.52 -28.39
CA LEU A 113 -42.59 -25.10 -29.69
C LEU A 113 -41.26 -25.81 -29.91
N SER A 114 -41.11 -26.51 -31.03
CA SER A 114 -39.87 -27.25 -31.33
C SER A 114 -39.40 -27.10 -32.77
N SER A 115 -38.08 -27.17 -32.99
CA SER A 115 -37.48 -27.26 -34.32
C SER A 115 -36.13 -27.97 -34.30
N ASN A 116 -35.79 -28.66 -35.38
CA ASN A 116 -34.41 -29.13 -35.62
C ASN A 116 -33.48 -28.00 -36.14
N GLY A 117 -34.03 -26.89 -36.64
CA GLY A 117 -33.29 -25.72 -37.13
C GLY A 117 -33.47 -24.47 -36.25
N LYS A 118 -33.22 -23.29 -36.83
CA LYS A 118 -33.33 -21.98 -36.18
C LYS A 118 -34.70 -21.35 -36.43
N LEU A 119 -35.26 -20.67 -35.43
CA LEU A 119 -36.57 -20.02 -35.51
C LEU A 119 -36.45 -18.52 -35.21
N ILE A 120 -37.15 -17.72 -36.02
CA ILE A 120 -37.42 -16.31 -35.73
C ILE A 120 -38.93 -16.16 -35.58
N LEU A 121 -39.38 -15.60 -34.45
CA LEU A 121 -40.78 -15.21 -34.21
C LEU A 121 -40.83 -13.69 -34.05
N LEU A 122 -41.53 -13.03 -34.96
CA LEU A 122 -41.69 -11.59 -35.00
C LEU A 122 -43.17 -11.24 -34.79
N ASN A 123 -43.49 -10.53 -33.71
CA ASN A 123 -44.86 -10.05 -33.47
C ASN A 123 -44.84 -8.66 -32.81
N PRO A 124 -45.23 -7.58 -33.51
CA PRO A 124 -45.20 -6.23 -32.95
C PRO A 124 -46.16 -6.03 -31.77
N ASN A 125 -47.19 -6.87 -31.63
CA ASN A 125 -48.13 -6.78 -30.51
C ASN A 125 -47.55 -7.36 -29.21
N GLY A 126 -46.43 -8.09 -29.27
CA GLY A 126 -45.75 -8.69 -28.12
C GLY A 126 -45.70 -10.23 -28.18
N ILE A 127 -44.80 -10.80 -27.38
CA ILE A 127 -44.57 -12.25 -27.30
C ILE A 127 -44.51 -12.66 -25.82
N TRP A 128 -45.31 -13.64 -25.43
CA TRP A 128 -45.35 -14.16 -24.06
C TRP A 128 -45.23 -15.68 -24.05
N PHE A 129 -44.11 -16.16 -23.49
CA PHE A 129 -43.93 -17.57 -23.13
C PHE A 129 -44.42 -17.78 -21.70
N GLY A 130 -45.52 -18.52 -21.52
CA GLY A 130 -46.15 -18.74 -20.21
C GLY A 130 -45.44 -19.79 -19.36
N PRO A 131 -45.85 -19.98 -18.07
CA PRO A 131 -45.09 -20.76 -17.09
C PRO A 131 -44.81 -22.23 -17.47
N GLU A 132 -45.76 -22.87 -18.17
CA GLU A 132 -45.63 -24.28 -18.59
C GLU A 132 -45.07 -24.46 -20.01
N SER A 133 -44.74 -23.35 -20.69
CA SER A 133 -44.28 -23.41 -22.07
C SER A 133 -42.88 -24.03 -22.18
N ARG A 134 -42.67 -24.80 -23.25
CA ARG A 134 -41.38 -25.45 -23.54
C ARG A 134 -40.96 -25.16 -24.97
N ILE A 135 -39.81 -24.51 -25.11
CA ILE A 135 -39.26 -24.13 -26.41
C ILE A 135 -37.95 -24.89 -26.62
N SER A 136 -37.81 -25.58 -27.74
CA SER A 136 -36.60 -26.36 -28.09
C SER A 136 -36.23 -26.15 -29.55
N SER A 137 -35.14 -25.44 -29.83
CA SER A 137 -34.67 -25.16 -31.21
C SER A 137 -33.15 -25.05 -31.28
N ARG A 138 -32.54 -25.05 -32.48
CA ARG A 138 -31.09 -24.84 -32.61
C ARG A 138 -30.68 -23.40 -32.24
N ALA A 139 -31.52 -22.44 -32.60
CA ALA A 139 -31.48 -21.07 -32.11
C ALA A 139 -32.90 -20.48 -32.13
N LEU A 140 -33.18 -19.56 -31.22
CA LEU A 140 -34.45 -18.82 -31.15
C LEU A 140 -34.17 -17.33 -31.17
N VAL A 141 -34.82 -16.61 -32.08
CA VAL A 141 -34.96 -15.15 -32.00
C VAL A 141 -36.43 -14.81 -31.83
N ALA A 142 -36.79 -14.21 -30.70
CA ALA A 142 -38.15 -13.72 -30.44
C ALA A 142 -38.10 -12.19 -30.36
N ALA A 143 -38.73 -11.53 -31.33
CA ALA A 143 -38.70 -10.09 -31.47
C ALA A 143 -40.11 -9.49 -31.45
N ALA A 144 -40.37 -8.59 -30.51
CA ALA A 144 -41.60 -7.81 -30.46
C ALA A 144 -41.50 -6.55 -31.33
N GLY A 145 -41.52 -6.73 -32.65
CA GLY A 145 -41.27 -5.64 -33.60
C GLY A 145 -41.83 -5.86 -35.01
N ARG A 146 -41.56 -4.89 -35.90
CA ARG A 146 -42.00 -4.86 -37.30
C ARG A 146 -40.82 -4.88 -38.26
N ILE A 147 -41.04 -5.49 -39.42
CA ILE A 147 -40.18 -5.45 -40.61
C ILE A 147 -41.05 -5.17 -41.83
N SER A 148 -40.45 -4.64 -42.90
CA SER A 148 -41.14 -4.35 -44.14
C SER A 148 -41.47 -5.61 -44.95
N ASP A 149 -42.43 -5.51 -45.88
CA ASP A 149 -42.78 -6.62 -46.78
C ASP A 149 -41.64 -6.96 -47.75
N GLU A 150 -40.84 -5.96 -48.13
CA GLU A 150 -39.64 -6.15 -48.94
C GLU A 150 -38.62 -7.04 -48.22
N GLN A 151 -38.45 -6.87 -46.91
CA GLN A 151 -37.57 -7.70 -46.10
C GLN A 151 -38.07 -9.15 -46.01
N MET A 152 -39.39 -9.36 -45.86
CA MET A 152 -39.99 -10.71 -45.90
C MET A 152 -39.77 -11.41 -47.25
N ALA A 153 -39.96 -10.70 -48.36
CA ALA A 153 -39.76 -11.24 -49.70
C ALA A 153 -38.27 -11.51 -50.01
N ALA A 154 -37.38 -10.67 -49.49
CA ALA A 154 -35.93 -10.79 -49.69
C ALA A 154 -35.25 -11.80 -48.76
N PHE A 155 -35.89 -12.21 -47.66
CA PHE A 155 -35.25 -12.99 -46.58
C PHE A 155 -34.57 -14.27 -47.06
N GLU A 156 -35.18 -15.00 -48.00
CA GLU A 156 -34.58 -16.21 -48.58
C GLU A 156 -33.17 -15.93 -49.14
N LYS A 157 -32.98 -14.80 -49.82
CA LYS A 157 -31.70 -14.40 -50.42
C LYS A 157 -30.80 -13.65 -49.44
N SER A 158 -31.34 -12.68 -48.72
CA SER A 158 -30.53 -11.77 -47.89
C SER A 158 -30.18 -12.37 -46.53
N GLY A 159 -31.13 -13.02 -45.85
CA GLY A 159 -30.99 -13.39 -44.43
C GLY A 159 -30.92 -12.20 -43.47
N LYS A 160 -31.12 -10.97 -43.97
CA LYS A 160 -30.96 -9.72 -43.22
C LYS A 160 -32.30 -9.11 -42.85
N LEU A 161 -32.41 -8.67 -41.60
CA LEU A 161 -33.58 -7.99 -41.04
C LEU A 161 -33.13 -6.70 -40.36
N ASP A 162 -33.96 -5.68 -40.46
CA ASP A 162 -33.92 -4.42 -39.72
C ASP A 162 -35.29 -4.31 -39.07
N VAL A 163 -35.32 -4.49 -37.76
CA VAL A 163 -36.52 -4.68 -36.95
C VAL A 163 -36.75 -3.43 -36.14
N GLN A 164 -37.92 -2.80 -36.31
CA GLN A 164 -38.40 -1.75 -35.42
C GLN A 164 -39.08 -2.38 -34.21
N LEU A 165 -38.58 -2.12 -33.00
CA LEU A 165 -39.08 -2.76 -31.78
C LEU A 165 -40.17 -1.90 -31.13
N GLU A 166 -41.27 -2.52 -30.71
CA GLU A 166 -42.49 -1.79 -30.30
C GLU A 166 -43.12 -2.29 -29.00
N SER A 167 -42.94 -3.56 -28.62
CA SER A 167 -43.70 -4.17 -27.51
C SER A 167 -42.84 -5.09 -26.62
N LEU A 168 -43.49 -5.79 -25.68
CA LEU A 168 -42.90 -6.66 -24.65
C LEU A 168 -42.59 -8.07 -25.19
N VAL A 169 -41.41 -8.58 -24.85
CA VAL A 169 -41.09 -10.02 -24.86
C VAL A 169 -40.95 -10.49 -23.41
N ARG A 170 -41.82 -11.43 -22.99
CA ARG A 170 -41.80 -11.99 -21.63
C ARG A 170 -41.64 -13.51 -21.66
N ASN A 171 -40.67 -14.02 -20.91
CA ASN A 171 -40.48 -15.45 -20.67
C ASN A 171 -40.77 -15.82 -19.21
N GLU A 172 -41.77 -16.67 -18.98
CA GLU A 172 -42.05 -17.34 -17.70
C GLU A 172 -41.83 -18.85 -17.78
N GLY A 173 -41.64 -19.39 -18.99
CA GLY A 173 -41.47 -20.82 -19.25
C GLY A 173 -40.01 -21.24 -19.39
N ARG A 174 -39.78 -22.34 -20.12
CA ARG A 174 -38.44 -22.90 -20.37
C ARG A 174 -38.06 -22.79 -21.85
N ILE A 175 -36.99 -22.04 -22.12
CA ILE A 175 -36.35 -21.99 -23.45
C ILE A 175 -35.04 -22.77 -23.36
N GLU A 176 -34.88 -23.78 -24.20
CA GLU A 176 -33.70 -24.63 -24.25
C GLU A 176 -33.17 -24.73 -25.69
N VAL A 177 -31.87 -24.50 -25.84
CA VAL A 177 -31.16 -24.73 -27.10
C VAL A 177 -29.99 -25.70 -26.86
N PRO A 178 -29.63 -26.55 -27.84
CA PRO A 178 -28.50 -27.46 -27.69
C PRO A 178 -27.17 -26.71 -27.60
N ASP A 179 -26.08 -27.42 -27.25
CA ASP A 179 -24.76 -26.82 -27.07
C ASP A 179 -24.33 -25.95 -28.27
N HIS A 180 -23.77 -24.77 -27.98
CA HIS A 180 -23.43 -23.73 -28.97
C HIS A 180 -24.63 -23.06 -29.68
N GLY A 181 -25.86 -23.32 -29.23
CA GLY A 181 -27.06 -22.63 -29.72
C GLY A 181 -27.20 -21.21 -29.17
N SER A 182 -28.15 -20.43 -29.70
CA SER A 182 -28.36 -19.04 -29.30
C SER A 182 -29.82 -18.73 -28.99
N VAL A 183 -30.07 -17.88 -27.99
CA VAL A 183 -31.38 -17.30 -27.68
C VAL A 183 -31.29 -15.78 -27.70
N VAL A 184 -32.09 -15.13 -28.53
CA VAL A 184 -32.14 -13.66 -28.62
C VAL A 184 -33.57 -13.19 -28.38
N LEU A 185 -33.78 -12.38 -27.34
CA LEU A 185 -35.07 -11.75 -27.03
C LEU A 185 -34.95 -10.25 -27.24
N LEU A 186 -35.79 -9.70 -28.13
CA LEU A 186 -35.76 -8.30 -28.55
C LEU A 186 -37.13 -7.66 -28.38
N GLY A 187 -37.21 -6.49 -27.76
CA GLY A 187 -38.46 -5.75 -27.64
C GLY A 187 -38.24 -4.32 -27.20
N ALA A 188 -39.32 -3.56 -27.07
CA ALA A 188 -39.31 -2.34 -26.28
C ALA A 188 -39.11 -2.63 -24.79
N GLN A 189 -39.54 -3.81 -24.33
CA GLN A 189 -39.24 -4.33 -23.00
C GLN A 189 -38.94 -5.82 -23.12
N VAL A 190 -38.01 -6.33 -22.30
CA VAL A 190 -37.66 -7.74 -22.24
C VAL A 190 -37.64 -8.20 -20.79
N GLU A 191 -38.40 -9.25 -20.48
CA GLU A 191 -38.50 -9.82 -19.15
C GLU A 191 -38.24 -11.33 -19.17
N ASN A 192 -37.31 -11.79 -18.34
CA ASN A 192 -37.13 -13.20 -18.04
C ASN A 192 -37.45 -13.48 -16.56
N ALA A 193 -38.56 -14.17 -16.33
CA ALA A 193 -38.96 -14.75 -15.05
C ALA A 193 -38.85 -16.29 -15.02
N GLY A 194 -38.69 -16.92 -16.20
CA GLY A 194 -38.54 -18.36 -16.38
C GLY A 194 -37.08 -18.83 -16.43
N VAL A 195 -36.82 -19.85 -17.24
CA VAL A 195 -35.50 -20.45 -17.44
C VAL A 195 -35.08 -20.36 -18.91
N ILE A 196 -33.87 -19.88 -19.16
CA ILE A 196 -33.21 -19.94 -20.46
C ILE A 196 -31.93 -20.76 -20.32
N GLN A 197 -31.77 -21.80 -21.14
CA GLN A 197 -30.61 -22.68 -21.12
C GLN A 197 -29.98 -22.78 -22.53
N ALA A 198 -28.72 -22.36 -22.64
CA ALA A 198 -27.96 -22.33 -23.90
C ALA A 198 -26.47 -22.66 -23.64
N ARG A 199 -26.18 -23.90 -23.26
CA ARG A 199 -24.85 -24.33 -22.82
C ARG A 199 -23.78 -24.11 -23.91
N GLN A 200 -22.64 -23.54 -23.54
CA GLN A 200 -21.55 -23.16 -24.45
C GLN A 200 -22.01 -22.26 -25.62
N GLY A 201 -23.17 -21.62 -25.48
CA GLY A 201 -23.84 -20.83 -26.49
C GLY A 201 -23.99 -19.38 -26.06
N GLU A 202 -24.98 -18.68 -26.62
CA GLU A 202 -25.19 -17.25 -26.37
C GLU A 202 -26.64 -16.94 -25.99
N VAL A 203 -26.83 -16.11 -24.97
CA VAL A 203 -28.13 -15.52 -24.63
C VAL A 203 -28.03 -14.01 -24.68
N THR A 204 -28.85 -13.39 -25.53
CA THR A 204 -28.90 -11.94 -25.68
C THR A 204 -30.30 -11.41 -25.37
N LEU A 205 -30.40 -10.54 -24.37
CA LEU A 205 -31.62 -9.80 -24.03
C LEU A 205 -31.40 -8.33 -24.36
N ALA A 206 -32.19 -7.78 -25.28
CA ALA A 206 -31.97 -6.40 -25.67
C ALA A 206 -33.25 -5.60 -25.92
N THR A 207 -33.17 -4.32 -25.54
CA THR A 207 -34.16 -3.30 -25.91
C THR A 207 -33.49 -2.15 -26.67
N GLY A 208 -34.25 -1.51 -27.55
CA GLY A 208 -33.85 -0.36 -28.35
C GLY A 208 -34.95 0.02 -29.33
N PRO A 209 -34.83 1.11 -30.08
CA PRO A 209 -35.81 1.48 -31.10
C PRO A 209 -35.71 0.59 -32.35
N ARG A 210 -34.50 0.13 -32.68
CA ARG A 210 -34.23 -0.74 -33.83
C ARG A 210 -33.13 -1.77 -33.54
N ALA A 211 -33.24 -2.91 -34.21
CA ALA A 211 -32.25 -3.98 -34.19
C ALA A 211 -32.02 -4.52 -35.60
N THR A 212 -30.78 -4.64 -36.04
CA THR A 212 -30.44 -5.36 -37.26
C THR A 212 -30.01 -6.78 -36.93
N LEU A 213 -30.52 -7.74 -37.69
CA LEU A 213 -30.20 -9.16 -37.58
C LEU A 213 -29.66 -9.64 -38.91
N ASP A 214 -28.52 -10.33 -38.89
CA ASP A 214 -27.93 -10.94 -40.08
C ASP A 214 -27.70 -12.42 -39.84
N PHE A 215 -28.46 -13.25 -40.56
CA PHE A 215 -28.31 -14.71 -40.54
C PHE A 215 -27.54 -15.12 -41.78
N HIS A 216 -26.22 -15.15 -41.69
CA HIS A 216 -25.38 -15.67 -42.75
C HIS A 216 -25.68 -17.18 -42.91
N GLY A 217 -25.78 -17.66 -44.15
CA GLY A 217 -26.06 -19.07 -44.45
C GLY A 217 -24.95 -20.04 -43.97
N ASP A 218 -23.86 -19.48 -43.44
CA ASP A 218 -22.74 -20.17 -42.78
C ASP A 218 -22.99 -20.47 -41.29
N GLY A 219 -24.10 -19.96 -40.73
CA GLY A 219 -24.50 -20.22 -39.36
C GLY A 219 -24.24 -19.09 -38.36
N LEU A 220 -23.62 -17.96 -38.74
CA LEU A 220 -23.34 -16.83 -37.85
C LEU A 220 -24.55 -15.87 -37.76
N LEU A 221 -25.00 -15.56 -36.54
CA LEU A 221 -25.95 -14.49 -36.24
C LEU A 221 -25.18 -13.25 -35.81
N SER A 222 -25.37 -12.13 -36.51
CA SER A 222 -24.91 -10.81 -36.05
C SER A 222 -26.10 -9.96 -35.63
N LEU A 223 -25.99 -9.30 -34.47
CA LEU A 223 -26.97 -8.38 -33.92
C LEU A 223 -26.30 -7.00 -33.73
N ALA A 224 -26.90 -5.95 -34.27
CA ALA A 224 -26.55 -4.58 -33.89
C ALA A 224 -27.80 -3.81 -33.46
N LEU A 225 -27.73 -3.16 -32.31
CA LEU A 225 -28.75 -2.22 -31.84
C LEU A 225 -28.43 -0.84 -32.40
N LEU A 226 -29.44 -0.15 -32.90
CA LEU A 226 -29.30 1.20 -33.44
C LEU A 226 -29.94 2.18 -32.46
N ASP A 227 -29.19 3.20 -32.04
CA ASP A 227 -29.73 4.31 -31.27
C ASP A 227 -30.71 5.13 -32.12
N GLY A 228 -31.79 5.60 -31.51
CA GLY A 228 -32.82 6.36 -32.19
C GLY A 228 -32.44 7.83 -32.34
N ALA A 229 -32.66 8.41 -33.53
CA ALA A 229 -32.78 9.86 -33.66
C ALA A 229 -34.06 10.35 -32.95
N ASP A 230 -34.07 11.61 -32.49
CA ASP A 230 -35.12 12.29 -31.70
C ASP A 230 -36.58 12.11 -32.20
N SER A 231 -36.73 11.73 -33.47
CA SER A 231 -38.01 11.68 -34.19
C SER A 231 -38.59 10.28 -34.41
N GLN A 232 -37.94 9.20 -33.94
CA GLN A 232 -38.29 7.81 -34.31
C GLN A 232 -38.98 6.97 -33.22
N VAL A 233 -39.28 7.55 -32.05
CA VAL A 233 -39.86 6.82 -30.91
C VAL A 233 -41.29 7.30 -30.64
N GLY A 234 -42.24 6.36 -30.54
CA GLY A 234 -43.62 6.65 -30.14
C GLY A 234 -43.70 7.15 -28.69
N GLU A 235 -44.61 8.11 -28.42
CA GLU A 235 -44.85 8.61 -27.06
C GLU A 235 -45.41 7.47 -26.19
N GLY A 236 -44.64 7.05 -25.16
CA GLY A 236 -45.06 6.02 -24.19
C GLY A 236 -44.17 4.78 -24.09
N VAL A 237 -43.06 4.69 -24.83
CA VAL A 237 -42.16 3.53 -24.78
C VAL A 237 -41.10 3.69 -23.69
N SER A 238 -41.28 3.02 -22.54
CA SER A 238 -40.25 2.86 -21.51
C SER A 238 -39.44 1.59 -21.78
N GLY A 239 -38.13 1.72 -21.94
CA GLY A 239 -37.23 0.62 -22.29
C GLY A 239 -36.65 -0.09 -21.08
N GLY A 240 -36.55 -1.42 -21.08
CA GLY A 240 -35.80 -2.13 -20.04
C GLY A 240 -35.58 -3.61 -20.29
N VAL A 241 -34.57 -4.16 -19.60
CA VAL A 241 -34.31 -5.60 -19.52
C VAL A 241 -34.38 -6.01 -18.05
N SER A 242 -35.25 -6.98 -17.73
CA SER A 242 -35.30 -7.56 -16.38
C SER A 242 -35.07 -9.06 -16.40
N ASN A 243 -34.25 -9.54 -15.47
CA ASN A 243 -34.06 -10.96 -15.20
C ASN A 243 -34.33 -11.25 -13.72
N SER A 244 -35.49 -11.82 -13.43
CA SER A 244 -35.83 -12.39 -12.11
C SER A 244 -35.73 -13.92 -12.10
N GLY A 245 -35.67 -14.55 -13.27
CA GLY A 245 -35.53 -15.98 -13.47
C GLY A 245 -34.06 -16.45 -13.53
N THR A 246 -33.81 -17.51 -14.28
CA THR A 246 -32.48 -18.11 -14.47
C THR A 246 -32.07 -18.09 -15.93
N ILE A 247 -30.80 -17.73 -16.18
CA ILE A 247 -30.13 -17.89 -17.47
C ILE A 247 -28.88 -18.74 -17.22
N ASP A 248 -28.74 -19.86 -17.91
CA ASP A 248 -27.58 -20.77 -17.82
C ASP A 248 -26.98 -21.04 -19.20
N VAL A 249 -25.74 -20.60 -19.38
CA VAL A 249 -24.98 -20.76 -20.64
C VAL A 249 -23.73 -21.63 -20.49
N GLY A 250 -23.47 -22.24 -19.32
CA GLY A 250 -22.18 -22.91 -19.08
C GLY A 250 -20.97 -22.02 -19.41
N SER A 251 -19.96 -22.49 -20.15
CA SER A 251 -18.83 -21.65 -20.60
C SER A 251 -19.15 -20.69 -21.75
N GLY A 252 -20.42 -20.32 -21.94
CA GLY A 252 -20.92 -19.46 -23.01
C GLY A 252 -20.95 -17.97 -22.68
N VAL A 253 -21.83 -17.22 -23.37
CA VAL A 253 -21.95 -15.77 -23.23
C VAL A 253 -23.37 -15.35 -22.89
N VAL A 254 -23.52 -14.41 -21.95
CA VAL A 254 -24.76 -13.67 -21.73
C VAL A 254 -24.51 -12.20 -21.99
N ALA A 255 -25.32 -11.59 -22.85
CA ALA A 255 -25.30 -10.15 -23.13
C ALA A 255 -26.68 -9.53 -22.82
N MET A 256 -26.70 -8.47 -22.04
CA MET A 256 -27.90 -7.67 -21.79
C MET A 256 -27.64 -6.21 -22.17
N SER A 257 -28.51 -5.65 -22.99
CA SER A 257 -28.37 -4.27 -23.47
C SER A 257 -29.69 -3.52 -23.41
N ALA A 258 -29.65 -2.27 -22.94
CA ALA A 258 -30.84 -1.41 -22.88
C ALA A 258 -30.62 -0.06 -23.56
N ALA A 259 -30.54 -0.09 -24.90
CA ALA A 259 -30.29 1.08 -25.72
C ALA A 259 -31.32 2.19 -25.47
N ARG A 260 -30.85 3.44 -25.52
CA ARG A 260 -31.67 4.61 -25.17
C ARG A 260 -32.67 4.91 -26.28
N ALA A 261 -33.92 5.09 -25.89
CA ALA A 261 -34.87 5.84 -26.70
C ALA A 261 -34.60 7.34 -26.46
N ALA A 262 -34.42 8.12 -27.52
CA ALA A 262 -34.00 9.54 -27.47
C ALA A 262 -34.80 10.45 -26.49
N LYS A 263 -36.03 10.06 -26.12
CA LYS A 263 -36.93 10.83 -25.26
C LYS A 263 -37.09 10.35 -23.80
N HIS A 264 -36.44 9.26 -23.38
CA HIS A 264 -36.68 8.67 -22.04
C HIS A 264 -35.38 8.36 -21.26
N LEU A 265 -35.32 8.78 -19.99
CA LEU A 265 -34.21 8.56 -19.06
C LEU A 265 -34.23 7.18 -18.35
N ASP A 266 -35.30 6.40 -18.54
CA ASP A 266 -35.58 5.19 -17.76
C ASP A 266 -35.07 3.88 -18.39
N SER A 267 -34.00 3.90 -19.23
CA SER A 267 -33.47 2.63 -19.74
C SER A 267 -32.73 1.86 -18.65
N VAL A 268 -33.38 0.83 -18.10
CA VAL A 268 -32.90 0.07 -16.94
C VAL A 268 -32.60 -1.38 -17.31
N ILE A 269 -31.44 -1.87 -16.88
CA ILE A 269 -31.15 -3.30 -16.74
C ILE A 269 -31.28 -3.66 -15.27
N SER A 270 -32.12 -4.64 -14.93
CA SER A 270 -32.31 -5.12 -13.56
C SER A 270 -32.13 -6.64 -13.48
N VAL A 271 -31.16 -7.09 -12.68
CA VAL A 271 -30.90 -8.53 -12.45
C VAL A 271 -31.11 -8.87 -10.98
N GLY A 272 -32.30 -9.43 -10.69
CA GLY A 272 -32.64 -9.99 -9.37
C GLY A 272 -32.50 -11.50 -9.28
N GLY A 273 -32.52 -12.19 -10.43
CA GLY A 273 -32.38 -13.64 -10.56
C GLY A 273 -30.93 -14.11 -10.70
N ALA A 274 -30.75 -15.29 -11.31
CA ALA A 274 -29.43 -15.90 -11.53
C ALA A 274 -29.01 -15.83 -13.01
N VAL A 275 -27.75 -15.48 -13.25
CA VAL A 275 -27.08 -15.58 -14.55
C VAL A 275 -25.81 -16.40 -14.36
N ILE A 276 -25.76 -17.57 -15.00
CA ILE A 276 -24.74 -18.60 -14.78
C ILE A 276 -24.00 -18.83 -16.10
N ALA A 277 -22.72 -18.56 -16.07
CA ALA A 277 -21.73 -18.80 -17.12
C ALA A 277 -20.55 -19.64 -16.56
N ASP A 278 -20.85 -20.59 -15.68
CA ASP A 278 -19.84 -21.44 -15.03
C ASP A 278 -19.29 -22.54 -15.96
N SER A 279 -18.03 -22.90 -15.78
CA SER A 279 -17.39 -24.09 -16.36
C SER A 279 -16.73 -24.95 -15.28
N VAL A 280 -16.68 -26.26 -15.52
CA VAL A 280 -15.99 -27.22 -14.63
C VAL A 280 -14.67 -27.73 -15.21
N SER A 281 -14.46 -27.57 -16.53
CA SER A 281 -13.35 -28.17 -17.27
C SER A 281 -12.54 -27.16 -18.08
N SER A 282 -12.97 -25.90 -18.14
CA SER A 282 -12.33 -24.84 -18.91
C SER A 282 -12.41 -23.51 -18.16
N GLN A 283 -11.94 -22.45 -18.81
CA GLN A 283 -12.24 -21.08 -18.39
C GLN A 283 -13.76 -20.86 -18.28
N GLY A 284 -14.17 -20.08 -17.28
CA GLY A 284 -15.56 -19.61 -17.16
C GLY A 284 -15.98 -18.75 -18.35
N GLY A 285 -17.29 -18.64 -18.56
CA GLY A 285 -17.89 -17.85 -19.64
C GLY A 285 -17.85 -16.33 -19.41
N ARG A 286 -18.67 -15.60 -20.17
CA ARG A 286 -18.71 -14.14 -20.14
C ARG A 286 -20.12 -13.62 -19.90
N ILE A 287 -20.27 -12.68 -18.96
CA ILE A 287 -21.51 -11.96 -18.69
C ILE A 287 -21.26 -10.47 -18.93
N VAL A 288 -22.03 -9.84 -19.80
CA VAL A 288 -21.95 -8.40 -20.10
C VAL A 288 -23.33 -7.76 -19.96
N LEU A 289 -23.46 -6.81 -19.03
CA LEU A 289 -24.64 -5.95 -18.87
C LEU A 289 -24.20 -4.53 -19.24
N GLY A 290 -24.86 -3.86 -20.19
CA GLY A 290 -24.39 -2.54 -20.63
C GLY A 290 -25.36 -1.73 -21.49
N SER A 291 -24.85 -0.61 -22.01
CA SER A 291 -25.58 0.31 -22.90
C SER A 291 -26.89 0.88 -22.33
N SER A 292 -27.01 0.98 -21.00
CA SER A 292 -28.20 1.46 -20.28
C SER A 292 -28.00 2.85 -19.66
N ALA A 293 -29.09 3.51 -19.26
CA ALA A 293 -29.03 4.67 -18.36
C ALA A 293 -28.76 4.22 -16.92
N ARG A 294 -29.34 3.09 -16.51
CA ARG A 294 -29.07 2.47 -15.21
C ARG A 294 -28.94 0.94 -15.29
N THR A 295 -28.00 0.38 -14.55
CA THR A 295 -27.87 -1.07 -14.34
C THR A 295 -27.89 -1.38 -12.84
N GLU A 296 -28.85 -2.19 -12.40
CA GLU A 296 -29.04 -2.61 -11.01
C GLU A 296 -28.90 -4.13 -10.90
N VAL A 297 -28.00 -4.60 -10.03
CA VAL A 297 -27.82 -6.04 -9.74
C VAL A 297 -28.10 -6.28 -8.27
N SER A 298 -29.08 -7.13 -7.98
CA SER A 298 -29.41 -7.62 -6.63
C SER A 298 -29.31 -9.14 -6.48
N GLY A 299 -29.30 -9.85 -7.61
CA GLY A 299 -29.19 -11.31 -7.72
C GLY A 299 -27.74 -11.82 -7.87
N SER A 300 -27.58 -12.94 -8.57
CA SER A 300 -26.30 -13.63 -8.71
C SER A 300 -25.81 -13.66 -10.16
N LEU A 301 -24.56 -13.25 -10.38
CA LEU A 301 -23.82 -13.42 -11.63
C LEU A 301 -22.63 -14.34 -11.36
N SER A 302 -22.51 -15.45 -12.08
CA SER A 302 -21.46 -16.46 -11.86
C SER A 302 -20.77 -16.80 -13.16
N ALA A 303 -19.45 -16.71 -13.21
CA ALA A 303 -18.61 -17.04 -14.35
C ALA A 303 -17.36 -17.82 -13.89
N LYS A 304 -17.55 -18.79 -12.99
CA LYS A 304 -16.44 -19.58 -12.44
C LYS A 304 -15.88 -20.56 -13.45
N GLY A 305 -14.63 -20.98 -13.29
CA GLY A 305 -14.00 -21.97 -14.16
C GLY A 305 -12.78 -22.65 -13.54
N THR A 306 -12.04 -23.40 -14.36
CA THR A 306 -10.65 -23.82 -14.00
C THR A 306 -9.77 -22.59 -13.86
N ASP A 307 -9.89 -21.68 -14.82
CA ASP A 307 -9.59 -20.25 -14.71
C ASP A 307 -10.91 -19.47 -14.68
N GLY A 308 -10.96 -18.36 -13.97
CA GLY A 308 -12.16 -17.53 -13.91
C GLY A 308 -12.55 -16.91 -15.26
N GLY A 309 -13.85 -16.72 -15.46
CA GLY A 309 -14.45 -16.02 -16.60
C GLY A 309 -14.49 -14.51 -16.42
N SER A 310 -15.43 -13.83 -17.10
CA SER A 310 -15.57 -12.36 -17.02
C SER A 310 -17.00 -11.92 -16.74
N ILE A 311 -17.15 -10.95 -15.84
CA ILE A 311 -18.42 -10.30 -15.50
C ILE A 311 -18.25 -8.79 -15.66
N LYS A 312 -19.02 -8.18 -16.55
CA LYS A 312 -19.00 -6.73 -16.81
C LYS A 312 -20.39 -6.15 -16.55
N VAL A 313 -20.47 -5.20 -15.63
CA VAL A 313 -21.70 -4.49 -15.26
C VAL A 313 -21.50 -3.01 -15.54
N LEU A 314 -22.01 -2.55 -16.68
CA LEU A 314 -21.78 -1.22 -17.25
C LEU A 314 -23.11 -0.45 -17.38
N GLY A 315 -23.02 0.86 -17.58
CA GLY A 315 -24.15 1.80 -17.72
C GLY A 315 -23.78 3.20 -17.21
N ASP A 316 -24.61 4.22 -17.43
CA ASP A 316 -24.35 5.57 -16.88
C ASP A 316 -24.39 5.58 -15.33
N GLN A 317 -25.33 4.85 -14.74
CA GLN A 317 -25.44 4.63 -13.30
C GLN A 317 -25.42 3.14 -13.00
N VAL A 318 -24.49 2.68 -12.16
CA VAL A 318 -24.39 1.27 -11.78
C VAL A 318 -24.59 1.10 -10.27
N GLN A 319 -25.48 0.19 -9.89
CA GLN A 319 -25.70 -0.21 -8.50
C GLN A 319 -25.59 -1.72 -8.33
N ILE A 320 -24.70 -2.14 -7.43
CA ILE A 320 -24.58 -3.51 -6.94
C ILE A 320 -25.14 -3.55 -5.52
N ALA A 321 -26.35 -4.07 -5.37
CA ALA A 321 -27.07 -4.08 -4.10
C ALA A 321 -26.43 -5.02 -3.08
N GLY A 322 -26.69 -4.80 -1.79
CA GLY A 322 -26.07 -5.55 -0.69
C GLY A 322 -26.34 -7.07 -0.68
N SER A 323 -27.35 -7.55 -1.41
CA SER A 323 -27.61 -8.98 -1.60
C SER A 323 -26.84 -9.60 -2.76
N ALA A 324 -26.28 -8.79 -3.66
CA ALA A 324 -25.71 -9.25 -4.92
C ALA A 324 -24.44 -10.08 -4.74
N ARG A 325 -24.27 -11.07 -5.61
CA ARG A 325 -23.10 -11.96 -5.66
C ARG A 325 -22.56 -12.04 -7.08
N LEU A 326 -21.35 -11.55 -7.28
CA LEU A 326 -20.63 -11.62 -8.55
C LEU A 326 -19.39 -12.49 -8.33
N ASP A 327 -19.30 -13.63 -9.01
CA ASP A 327 -18.24 -14.62 -8.78
C ASP A 327 -17.62 -15.10 -10.10
N ALA A 328 -16.39 -14.65 -10.36
CA ALA A 328 -15.54 -15.05 -11.48
C ALA A 328 -14.32 -15.84 -10.98
N SER A 329 -14.46 -16.64 -9.92
CA SER A 329 -13.32 -17.36 -9.33
C SER A 329 -12.82 -18.53 -10.19
N GLY A 330 -11.51 -18.79 -10.11
CA GLY A 330 -10.81 -19.92 -10.74
C GLY A 330 -10.45 -21.02 -9.74
N SER A 331 -10.89 -22.24 -10.01
CA SER A 331 -10.74 -23.39 -9.10
C SER A 331 -9.36 -24.06 -9.15
N ALA A 332 -8.62 -23.92 -10.25
CA ALA A 332 -7.32 -24.58 -10.45
C ALA A 332 -6.19 -23.63 -10.87
N GLY A 333 -6.52 -22.56 -11.60
CA GLY A 333 -5.57 -21.57 -12.09
C GLY A 333 -5.81 -20.20 -11.51
N LYS A 334 -6.02 -19.20 -12.37
CA LYS A 334 -6.17 -17.79 -11.98
C LYS A 334 -7.64 -17.40 -11.79
N GLY A 335 -7.87 -16.41 -10.94
CA GLY A 335 -9.15 -15.71 -10.86
C GLY A 335 -9.47 -14.97 -12.16
N GLY A 336 -10.75 -14.71 -12.37
CA GLY A 336 -11.29 -14.03 -13.56
C GLY A 336 -11.34 -12.51 -13.40
N GLU A 337 -12.28 -11.89 -14.10
CA GLU A 337 -12.47 -10.44 -14.13
C GLU A 337 -13.89 -10.06 -13.69
N VAL A 338 -14.00 -9.04 -12.84
CA VAL A 338 -15.26 -8.40 -12.47
C VAL A 338 -15.12 -6.88 -12.64
N LEU A 339 -15.82 -6.30 -13.61
CA LEU A 339 -15.84 -4.86 -13.87
C LEU A 339 -17.21 -4.27 -13.52
N VAL A 340 -17.23 -3.24 -12.69
CA VAL A 340 -18.44 -2.51 -12.27
C VAL A 340 -18.25 -1.04 -12.62
N GLY A 341 -19.10 -0.53 -13.50
CA GLY A 341 -19.10 0.87 -13.93
C GLY A 341 -18.03 1.23 -14.96
N GLY A 342 -16.86 0.59 -14.97
CA GLY A 342 -15.82 0.87 -15.96
C GLY A 342 -14.67 -0.12 -15.90
N GLY A 343 -13.70 0.05 -16.81
CA GLY A 343 -12.48 -0.76 -16.84
C GLY A 343 -11.39 -0.22 -15.92
N PHE A 344 -10.29 -0.97 -15.81
CA PHE A 344 -9.14 -0.62 -14.97
C PHE A 344 -8.61 0.77 -15.35
N GLN A 345 -8.42 1.64 -14.35
CA GLN A 345 -8.02 3.04 -14.50
C GLN A 345 -8.88 3.84 -15.51
N GLY A 346 -10.16 3.48 -15.65
CA GLY A 346 -11.09 4.13 -16.58
C GLY A 346 -10.81 3.85 -18.06
N GLN A 347 -10.04 2.82 -18.39
CA GLN A 347 -9.67 2.46 -19.76
C GLN A 347 -10.46 1.26 -20.30
N GLY A 348 -10.55 1.15 -21.63
CA GLY A 348 -11.03 -0.03 -22.35
C GLY A 348 -12.55 -0.24 -22.40
N GLU A 349 -13.29 0.15 -21.35
CA GLU A 349 -14.75 0.12 -21.30
C GLU A 349 -15.32 1.53 -21.09
N ALA A 350 -16.55 1.77 -21.56
CA ALA A 350 -17.23 3.03 -21.28
C ALA A 350 -17.49 3.19 -19.78
N SER A 351 -17.01 4.31 -19.22
CA SER A 351 -17.15 4.62 -17.80
C SER A 351 -18.56 5.10 -17.43
N ALA A 352 -19.04 4.63 -16.29
CA ALA A 352 -20.24 5.13 -15.64
C ALA A 352 -20.03 6.57 -15.17
N LYS A 353 -21.11 7.34 -15.06
CA LYS A 353 -21.13 8.63 -14.35
C LYS A 353 -21.14 8.44 -12.84
N SER A 354 -21.70 7.32 -12.36
CA SER A 354 -21.65 6.93 -10.95
C SER A 354 -21.71 5.40 -10.80
N ALA A 355 -20.94 4.86 -9.87
CA ALA A 355 -20.94 3.44 -9.53
C ALA A 355 -21.07 3.24 -8.02
N SER A 356 -21.89 2.28 -7.58
CA SER A 356 -22.08 1.98 -6.16
C SER A 356 -22.07 0.48 -5.89
N VAL A 357 -21.35 0.07 -4.84
CA VAL A 357 -21.33 -1.29 -4.31
C VAL A 357 -21.73 -1.22 -2.84
N ASP A 358 -22.96 -1.68 -2.57
CA ASP A 358 -23.59 -1.53 -1.26
C ASP A 358 -23.03 -2.51 -0.21
N LYS A 359 -23.21 -2.15 1.05
CA LYS A 359 -22.87 -2.99 2.20
C LYS A 359 -23.49 -4.38 2.07
N GLY A 360 -22.64 -5.40 2.09
CA GLY A 360 -23.02 -6.82 2.02
C GLY A 360 -22.82 -7.46 0.65
N ALA A 361 -22.70 -6.67 -0.42
CA ALA A 361 -22.41 -7.17 -1.76
C ALA A 361 -21.06 -7.89 -1.79
N GLN A 362 -20.94 -8.92 -2.63
CA GLN A 362 -19.70 -9.71 -2.75
C GLN A 362 -19.27 -9.80 -4.21
N LEU A 363 -18.04 -9.33 -4.45
CA LEU A 363 -17.32 -9.42 -5.72
C LEU A 363 -16.16 -10.41 -5.50
N ARG A 364 -16.07 -11.46 -6.32
CA ARG A 364 -15.03 -12.49 -6.20
C ARG A 364 -14.36 -12.77 -7.53
N ALA A 365 -13.04 -12.79 -7.48
CA ALA A 365 -12.14 -13.23 -8.54
C ALA A 365 -10.97 -13.98 -7.89
N ASP A 366 -11.26 -14.88 -6.94
CA ASP A 366 -10.24 -15.68 -6.28
C ASP A 366 -9.65 -16.70 -7.27
N GLY A 367 -8.36 -17.00 -7.15
CA GLY A 367 -7.70 -18.06 -7.92
C GLY A 367 -6.88 -18.98 -7.05
N LYS A 368 -6.73 -20.23 -7.47
CA LYS A 368 -5.88 -21.20 -6.76
C LYS A 368 -4.39 -20.86 -6.87
N LYS A 369 -3.95 -20.25 -7.98
CA LYS A 369 -2.57 -19.79 -8.21
C LYS A 369 -2.44 -18.27 -8.10
N HIS A 370 -3.20 -17.54 -8.90
CA HIS A 370 -3.15 -16.08 -8.97
C HIS A 370 -4.54 -15.49 -8.78
N GLY A 371 -4.68 -14.45 -7.97
CA GLY A 371 -5.92 -13.69 -7.89
C GLY A 371 -6.24 -12.99 -9.21
N GLY A 372 -7.51 -12.72 -9.44
CA GLY A 372 -8.02 -12.04 -10.63
C GLY A 372 -8.07 -10.52 -10.49
N LEU A 373 -8.91 -9.89 -11.31
CA LEU A 373 -9.12 -8.45 -11.36
C LEU A 373 -10.55 -8.10 -10.93
N ILE A 374 -10.69 -7.16 -10.00
CA ILE A 374 -11.99 -6.56 -9.64
C ILE A 374 -11.85 -5.05 -9.76
N VAL A 375 -12.73 -4.41 -10.52
CA VAL A 375 -12.74 -2.95 -10.71
C VAL A 375 -14.13 -2.41 -10.40
N THR A 376 -14.17 -1.34 -9.61
CA THR A 376 -15.34 -0.46 -9.49
C THR A 376 -14.91 0.95 -9.86
N TRP A 377 -15.39 1.46 -10.99
CA TRP A 377 -14.96 2.73 -11.58
C TRP A 377 -16.14 3.60 -12.04
N SER A 378 -15.99 4.93 -11.93
CA SER A 378 -16.85 5.90 -12.62
C SER A 378 -16.13 7.23 -12.88
N ASP A 379 -16.56 7.97 -13.90
CA ASP A 379 -16.06 9.31 -14.22
C ASP A 379 -16.58 10.40 -13.26
N GLY A 380 -17.49 10.04 -12.35
CA GLY A 380 -18.04 10.92 -11.33
C GLY A 380 -17.80 10.34 -9.93
N THR A 381 -18.88 9.91 -9.27
CA THR A 381 -18.83 9.41 -7.89
C THR A 381 -18.87 7.89 -7.83
N THR A 382 -17.83 7.31 -7.24
CA THR A 382 -17.78 5.89 -6.87
C THR A 382 -17.99 5.72 -5.37
N THR A 383 -18.96 4.89 -4.97
CA THR A 383 -19.18 4.51 -3.57
C THR A 383 -18.92 3.02 -3.36
N PHE A 384 -18.05 2.66 -2.43
CA PHE A 384 -17.73 1.27 -2.10
C PHE A 384 -17.93 0.99 -0.60
N ALA A 385 -18.84 0.06 -0.32
CA ALA A 385 -19.15 -0.46 1.02
C ALA A 385 -19.22 -2.00 1.08
N GLY A 386 -19.02 -2.67 -0.06
CA GLY A 386 -19.11 -4.12 -0.19
C GLY A 386 -17.81 -4.86 0.12
N GLN A 387 -17.74 -6.09 -0.36
CA GLN A 387 -16.59 -6.98 -0.20
C GLN A 387 -16.01 -7.34 -1.57
N ALA A 388 -14.70 -7.22 -1.72
CA ALA A 388 -13.96 -7.69 -2.89
C ALA A 388 -12.88 -8.70 -2.47
N SER A 389 -12.86 -9.86 -3.13
CA SER A 389 -11.88 -10.92 -2.88
C SER A 389 -11.21 -11.31 -4.18
N ALA A 390 -9.90 -11.08 -4.26
CA ALA A 390 -9.05 -11.44 -5.39
C ALA A 390 -7.81 -12.18 -4.87
N LYS A 391 -8.01 -13.20 -4.03
CA LYS A 391 -6.92 -13.97 -3.44
C LYS A 391 -6.25 -14.89 -4.44
N GLY A 392 -4.97 -15.17 -4.24
CA GLY A 392 -4.24 -16.21 -4.95
C GLY A 392 -3.41 -17.11 -4.04
N GLY A 393 -3.21 -18.38 -4.41
CA GLY A 393 -2.32 -19.26 -3.66
C GLY A 393 -0.83 -18.87 -3.73
N GLU A 394 -0.41 -18.19 -4.80
CA GLU A 394 0.95 -17.69 -4.99
C GLU A 394 0.99 -16.16 -5.04
N ARG A 395 0.16 -15.55 -5.89
CA ARG A 395 0.09 -14.10 -6.05
C ARG A 395 -1.33 -13.61 -5.85
N GLY A 396 -1.52 -12.63 -4.99
CA GLY A 396 -2.78 -11.91 -4.90
C GLY A 396 -3.11 -11.18 -6.20
N GLY A 397 -4.38 -10.90 -6.39
CA GLY A 397 -4.91 -10.17 -7.55
C GLY A 397 -4.91 -8.66 -7.35
N VAL A 398 -5.67 -7.97 -8.19
CA VAL A 398 -5.82 -6.52 -8.13
C VAL A 398 -7.28 -6.19 -7.89
N VAL A 399 -7.53 -5.32 -6.91
CA VAL A 399 -8.82 -4.69 -6.69
C VAL A 399 -8.65 -3.20 -6.89
N GLU A 400 -9.49 -2.58 -7.71
CA GLU A 400 -9.55 -1.14 -7.89
C GLU A 400 -10.93 -0.61 -7.49
N THR A 401 -10.95 0.43 -6.66
CA THR A 401 -12.18 1.17 -6.33
C THR A 401 -11.90 2.65 -6.45
N SER A 402 -12.25 3.23 -7.59
CA SER A 402 -11.77 4.54 -8.01
C SER A 402 -12.82 5.32 -8.79
N GLY A 403 -12.55 6.59 -9.02
CA GLY A 403 -13.40 7.56 -9.71
C GLY A 403 -13.02 8.95 -9.24
N LYS A 404 -13.38 10.00 -10.00
CA LYS A 404 -12.96 11.37 -9.68
C LYS A 404 -13.28 11.76 -8.23
N HIS A 405 -14.49 11.39 -7.81
CA HIS A 405 -14.98 11.47 -6.45
C HIS A 405 -15.12 10.06 -5.88
N LEU A 406 -14.50 9.79 -4.73
CA LEU A 406 -14.46 8.45 -4.16
C LEU A 406 -14.94 8.45 -2.72
N LYS A 407 -15.91 7.57 -2.43
CA LYS A 407 -16.34 7.24 -1.08
C LYS A 407 -16.07 5.78 -0.76
N VAL A 408 -15.22 5.52 0.23
CA VAL A 408 -15.01 4.17 0.78
C VAL A 408 -15.39 4.14 2.25
N THR A 409 -16.41 3.35 2.58
CA THR A 409 -16.95 3.28 3.94
C THR A 409 -16.16 2.31 4.83
N ALA A 410 -16.34 2.38 6.15
CA ALA A 410 -15.75 1.44 7.09
C ALA A 410 -16.24 -0.03 6.91
N ASP A 411 -17.35 -0.23 6.19
CA ASP A 411 -17.88 -1.56 5.87
C ASP A 411 -17.13 -2.24 4.72
N ALA A 412 -16.35 -1.48 3.93
CA ALA A 412 -15.57 -2.01 2.84
C ALA A 412 -14.54 -3.04 3.33
N LYS A 413 -14.48 -4.18 2.64
CA LYS A 413 -13.48 -5.21 2.89
C LYS A 413 -12.84 -5.63 1.57
N VAL A 414 -11.53 -5.47 1.49
CA VAL A 414 -10.75 -5.90 0.32
C VAL A 414 -9.70 -6.90 0.78
N ASP A 415 -9.70 -8.07 0.13
CA ASP A 415 -8.75 -9.13 0.40
C ASP A 415 -8.14 -9.63 -0.91
N ALA A 416 -6.90 -9.23 -1.16
CA ALA A 416 -6.09 -9.70 -2.26
C ALA A 416 -4.86 -10.47 -1.74
N ALA A 417 -5.04 -11.30 -0.70
CA ALA A 417 -3.94 -12.10 -0.16
C ALA A 417 -3.26 -12.97 -1.23
N GLY A 418 -1.95 -13.13 -1.11
CA GLY A 418 -1.16 -14.07 -1.91
C GLY A 418 -0.20 -14.86 -1.03
N GLY A 419 0.03 -16.14 -1.35
CA GLY A 419 0.94 -16.98 -0.55
C GLY A 419 2.42 -16.62 -0.65
N LYS A 420 2.84 -15.94 -1.73
CA LYS A 420 4.21 -15.45 -1.95
C LYS A 420 4.24 -13.92 -2.12
N HIS A 421 3.31 -13.38 -2.90
CA HIS A 421 3.21 -11.93 -3.08
C HIS A 421 1.77 -11.48 -2.85
N SER A 422 1.57 -10.57 -1.89
CA SER A 422 0.26 -9.95 -1.71
C SER A 422 -0.14 -9.16 -2.93
N GLY A 423 -1.44 -9.17 -3.21
CA GLY A 423 -2.06 -8.36 -4.23
C GLY A 423 -2.20 -6.90 -3.79
N THR A 424 -2.90 -6.14 -4.60
CA THR A 424 -3.02 -4.69 -4.44
C THR A 424 -4.47 -4.26 -4.41
N TRP A 425 -4.79 -3.35 -3.50
CA TRP A 425 -5.99 -2.53 -3.54
C TRP A 425 -5.60 -1.11 -3.97
N LEU A 426 -6.05 -0.70 -5.16
CA LEU A 426 -5.83 0.61 -5.75
C LEU A 426 -7.05 1.52 -5.54
N LEU A 427 -6.80 2.72 -5.02
CA LEU A 427 -7.72 3.85 -5.00
C LEU A 427 -7.11 4.95 -5.85
N ASP A 428 -7.85 5.52 -6.79
CA ASP A 428 -7.35 6.56 -7.71
C ASP A 428 -8.31 7.76 -7.91
N PRO A 429 -8.65 8.54 -6.85
CA PRO A 429 -9.48 9.76 -6.99
C PRO A 429 -8.70 11.02 -7.36
N GLU A 430 -9.39 12.15 -7.56
CA GLU A 430 -8.71 13.45 -7.72
C GLU A 430 -8.11 13.92 -6.38
N THR A 431 -8.93 14.01 -5.35
CA THR A 431 -8.50 14.30 -3.98
C THR A 431 -9.05 13.22 -3.06
N VAL A 432 -8.27 12.83 -2.06
CA VAL A 432 -8.70 11.86 -1.05
C VAL A 432 -8.49 12.41 0.36
N ASN A 433 -9.54 12.30 1.16
CA ASN A 433 -9.49 12.53 2.59
C ASN A 433 -9.64 11.19 3.30
N ILE A 434 -8.61 10.79 4.04
CA ILE A 434 -8.64 9.60 4.89
C ILE A 434 -9.13 10.03 6.27
N VAL A 435 -10.29 9.52 6.68
CA VAL A 435 -11.02 9.93 7.89
C VAL A 435 -11.54 8.72 8.69
N ASP A 436 -11.98 8.93 9.93
CA ASP A 436 -12.59 7.86 10.74
C ASP A 436 -13.92 7.40 10.14
N ASN A 437 -14.82 8.37 9.90
CA ASN A 437 -16.18 8.15 9.41
C ASN A 437 -16.36 8.81 8.04
N ALA A 438 -16.29 8.01 6.99
CA ALA A 438 -16.37 8.52 5.62
C ALA A 438 -17.74 9.16 5.30
N SER A 439 -17.72 10.45 4.94
CA SER A 439 -18.87 11.24 4.47
C SER A 439 -18.52 11.94 3.16
N GLY A 440 -19.46 12.11 2.22
CA GLY A 440 -19.07 12.65 0.90
C GLY A 440 -17.94 11.85 0.24
N ASP A 441 -16.89 12.53 -0.23
CA ASP A 441 -15.75 11.97 -0.97
C ASP A 441 -14.57 11.57 -0.04
N ASP A 442 -14.90 10.77 0.97
CA ASP A 442 -13.98 10.34 2.01
C ASP A 442 -13.66 8.84 1.91
N VAL A 443 -12.46 8.47 2.37
CA VAL A 443 -12.01 7.08 2.54
C VAL A 443 -11.84 6.77 4.01
N SER A 444 -12.43 5.66 4.47
CA SER A 444 -12.32 5.25 5.87
C SER A 444 -10.95 4.66 6.20
N ALA A 445 -10.24 5.24 7.17
CA ALA A 445 -8.98 4.69 7.69
C ALA A 445 -9.12 3.23 8.13
N ALA A 446 -10.26 2.87 8.72
CA ALA A 446 -10.55 1.51 9.20
C ALA A 446 -10.59 0.48 8.05
N SER A 447 -11.06 0.87 6.86
CA SER A 447 -11.04 -0.03 5.69
C SER A 447 -9.60 -0.27 5.20
N LEU A 448 -8.74 0.75 5.19
CA LEU A 448 -7.33 0.62 4.80
C LEU A 448 -6.59 -0.30 5.77
N VAL A 449 -6.77 -0.07 7.08
CA VAL A 449 -6.19 -0.90 8.16
C VAL A 449 -6.60 -2.36 8.04
N ASN A 450 -7.88 -2.62 7.74
CA ASN A 450 -8.34 -4.00 7.58
C ASN A 450 -7.74 -4.68 6.35
N SER A 451 -7.59 -3.98 5.24
CA SER A 451 -6.97 -4.52 4.01
C SER A 451 -5.47 -4.78 4.17
N LEU A 452 -4.75 -3.93 4.92
CA LEU A 452 -3.30 -4.06 5.18
C LEU A 452 -2.91 -5.37 5.93
N LYS A 453 -3.88 -6.09 6.49
CA LYS A 453 -3.66 -7.43 7.09
C LYS A 453 -3.26 -8.48 6.06
N SER A 454 -3.59 -8.28 4.78
CA SER A 454 -3.30 -9.25 3.71
C SER A 454 -2.94 -8.65 2.35
N THR A 455 -3.12 -7.34 2.18
CA THR A 455 -3.13 -6.66 0.87
C THR A 455 -2.27 -5.41 0.91
N ASN A 456 -1.52 -5.12 -0.16
CA ASN A 456 -0.89 -3.82 -0.33
C ASN A 456 -1.96 -2.78 -0.65
N VAL A 457 -1.91 -1.61 -0.03
CA VAL A 457 -2.88 -0.55 -0.26
C VAL A 457 -2.19 0.60 -0.96
N VAL A 458 -2.69 0.97 -2.13
CA VAL A 458 -2.18 2.08 -2.94
C VAL A 458 -3.27 3.13 -3.05
N VAL A 459 -3.03 4.28 -2.46
CA VAL A 459 -3.84 5.47 -2.61
C VAL A 459 -3.11 6.39 -3.57
N ASN A 460 -3.54 6.39 -4.83
CA ASN A 460 -3.09 7.29 -5.88
C ASN A 460 -4.08 8.46 -5.96
N ALA A 461 -3.62 9.70 -6.00
CA ALA A 461 -4.51 10.85 -6.16
C ALA A 461 -3.94 11.80 -7.20
N SER A 462 -4.77 12.26 -8.12
CA SER A 462 -4.31 13.20 -9.16
C SER A 462 -4.16 14.64 -8.67
N GLN A 463 -4.56 14.95 -7.43
CA GLN A 463 -4.36 16.26 -6.80
C GLN A 463 -3.81 16.17 -5.38
N ARG A 464 -4.54 15.63 -4.39
CA ARG A 464 -4.09 15.68 -2.99
C ARG A 464 -4.51 14.48 -2.17
N ILE A 465 -3.65 14.11 -1.22
CA ILE A 465 -3.94 13.14 -0.17
C ILE A 465 -3.89 13.84 1.20
N ASN A 466 -4.98 13.78 1.96
CA ASN A 466 -5.03 14.23 3.35
C ASN A 466 -5.25 13.04 4.28
N VAL A 467 -4.30 12.76 5.18
CA VAL A 467 -4.46 11.77 6.25
C VAL A 467 -4.97 12.48 7.50
N ASN A 468 -6.29 12.54 7.66
CA ASN A 468 -6.97 13.30 8.72
C ASN A 468 -7.39 12.44 9.91
N ALA A 469 -7.27 11.12 9.80
CA ALA A 469 -7.57 10.17 10.86
C ALA A 469 -6.43 9.15 11.05
N PRO A 470 -6.28 8.59 12.27
CA PRO A 470 -5.23 7.62 12.55
C PRO A 470 -5.34 6.35 11.69
N ILE A 471 -4.25 5.97 11.03
CA ILE A 471 -4.10 4.68 10.36
C ILE A 471 -3.25 3.80 11.29
N ILE A 472 -3.90 2.96 12.09
CA ILE A 472 -3.24 2.14 13.12
C ILE A 472 -3.39 0.66 12.75
N ALA A 473 -2.32 0.07 12.22
CA ALA A 473 -2.27 -1.32 11.83
C ALA A 473 -1.27 -2.08 12.70
N SER A 474 -1.77 -2.63 13.82
CA SER A 474 -1.00 -3.51 14.72
C SER A 474 -0.80 -4.93 14.17
N GLN A 475 -1.51 -5.28 13.10
CA GLN A 475 -1.35 -6.52 12.35
C GLN A 475 -1.18 -6.15 10.87
N ILE A 476 0.01 -6.43 10.33
CA ILE A 476 0.35 -6.20 8.93
C ILE A 476 0.64 -7.56 8.28
N GLY A 477 0.14 -7.76 7.06
CA GLY A 477 0.42 -8.97 6.28
C GLY A 477 1.89 -9.04 5.85
N THR A 478 2.41 -10.24 5.61
CA THR A 478 3.77 -10.43 5.10
C THR A 478 3.75 -10.63 3.57
N VAL A 479 4.68 -9.97 2.87
CA VAL A 479 4.93 -10.01 1.43
C VAL A 479 6.34 -10.53 1.20
N MET A 480 6.60 -11.26 0.13
CA MET A 480 7.98 -11.60 -0.25
C MET A 480 8.52 -10.61 -1.29
N VAL A 481 9.60 -9.89 -0.96
CA VAL A 481 10.36 -9.03 -1.88
C VAL A 481 11.79 -9.57 -1.96
N ASP A 482 12.28 -9.87 -3.16
CA ASP A 482 13.61 -10.48 -3.39
C ASP A 482 13.87 -11.75 -2.54
N GLY A 483 12.82 -12.51 -2.23
CA GLY A 483 12.90 -13.72 -1.41
C GLY A 483 12.95 -13.49 0.11
N GLN A 484 12.80 -12.25 0.58
CA GLN A 484 12.71 -11.92 2.01
C GLN A 484 11.28 -11.54 2.41
N PRO A 485 10.80 -11.98 3.58
CA PRO A 485 9.53 -11.51 4.12
C PRO A 485 9.63 -10.03 4.53
N THR A 486 8.73 -9.22 4.01
CA THR A 486 8.56 -7.80 4.31
C THR A 486 7.12 -7.53 4.73
N GLY A 487 6.83 -6.51 5.53
CA GLY A 487 5.44 -6.13 5.79
C GLY A 487 4.72 -5.62 4.53
N ALA A 488 3.39 -5.68 4.53
CA ALA A 488 2.56 -5.05 3.50
C ALA A 488 2.82 -3.54 3.44
N THR A 489 2.66 -2.99 2.25
CA THR A 489 2.95 -1.59 1.97
C THR A 489 1.67 -0.77 1.91
N LEU A 490 1.66 0.34 2.64
CA LEU A 490 0.78 1.47 2.36
C LEU A 490 1.54 2.44 1.45
N ALA A 491 1.03 2.68 0.25
CA ALA A 491 1.56 3.68 -0.67
C ALA A 491 0.58 4.86 -0.78
N LEU A 492 1.07 6.07 -0.56
CA LEU A 492 0.37 7.33 -0.74
C LEU A 492 1.05 8.08 -1.88
N ILE A 493 0.39 8.19 -3.03
CA ILE A 493 0.96 8.73 -4.26
C ILE A 493 0.09 9.90 -4.72
N ALA A 494 0.62 11.11 -4.71
CA ALA A 494 -0.06 12.31 -5.21
C ALA A 494 0.64 12.81 -6.48
N ASN A 495 -0.02 12.66 -7.63
CA ASN A 495 0.54 12.92 -8.96
C ASN A 495 -0.02 14.20 -9.60
N GLY A 496 -0.32 15.21 -8.80
CA GLY A 496 -0.82 16.49 -9.30
C GLY A 496 0.20 17.25 -10.13
N ASN A 497 -0.24 18.35 -10.71
CA ASN A 497 0.63 19.27 -11.45
C ASN A 497 1.08 20.39 -10.51
N PRO A 498 2.25 20.27 -9.86
CA PRO A 498 2.78 21.32 -9.02
C PRO A 498 3.08 22.54 -9.89
N GLY A 499 2.66 23.75 -9.47
CA GLY A 499 3.17 25.00 -10.06
C GLY A 499 4.70 25.03 -10.11
N GLN A 500 5.28 25.35 -11.27
CA GLN A 500 6.73 25.35 -11.46
C GLN A 500 7.40 26.58 -10.85
N VAL A 501 8.61 26.35 -10.32
CA VAL A 501 9.45 27.34 -9.66
C VAL A 501 10.51 27.82 -10.63
N SER A 502 10.46 29.08 -11.06
CA SER A 502 11.41 29.66 -12.03
C SER A 502 12.78 30.01 -11.44
N SER A 503 12.90 30.07 -10.11
CA SER A 503 14.16 30.26 -9.38
C SER A 503 13.99 29.89 -7.89
N TYR A 504 14.98 29.21 -7.30
CA TYR A 504 15.04 28.99 -5.85
C TYR A 504 15.75 30.17 -5.22
N ASP A 505 15.01 30.94 -4.42
CA ASP A 505 15.48 32.13 -3.71
C ASP A 505 15.87 31.82 -2.25
N GLY A 506 15.89 30.54 -1.86
CA GLY A 506 16.12 30.11 -0.49
C GLY A 506 14.85 30.02 0.37
N SER A 507 13.66 30.36 -0.15
CA SER A 507 12.40 30.22 0.56
C SER A 507 11.72 28.85 0.30
N ASP A 508 10.98 28.36 1.30
CA ASP A 508 10.13 27.19 1.14
C ASP A 508 8.95 27.55 0.25
N LYS A 509 8.90 26.94 -0.94
CA LYS A 509 7.78 27.13 -1.86
C LYS A 509 6.76 26.04 -1.60
N HIS A 510 5.53 26.46 -1.32
CA HIS A 510 4.44 25.54 -1.05
C HIS A 510 3.71 25.17 -2.32
N ASN A 511 3.51 23.86 -2.52
CA ASN A 511 2.72 23.36 -3.62
C ASN A 511 1.59 22.47 -3.12
N ASP A 512 0.38 23.01 -3.21
CA ASP A 512 -0.81 22.33 -2.72
C ASP A 512 -1.31 21.27 -3.74
N SER A 513 -0.99 21.44 -5.04
CA SER A 513 -1.27 20.43 -6.07
C SER A 513 -0.22 19.33 -6.04
N GLY A 514 -0.65 18.07 -6.06
CA GLY A 514 0.20 16.90 -5.94
C GLY A 514 0.73 16.66 -4.53
N SER A 515 0.11 17.23 -3.50
CA SER A 515 0.63 17.19 -2.12
C SER A 515 0.09 16.01 -1.30
N VAL A 516 0.87 15.63 -0.29
CA VAL A 516 0.45 14.69 0.76
C VAL A 516 0.56 15.39 2.12
N HIS A 517 -0.57 15.56 2.79
CA HIS A 517 -0.65 16.12 4.13
C HIS A 517 -0.96 15.01 5.13
N VAL A 518 -0.06 14.81 6.09
CA VAL A 518 -0.27 13.90 7.21
C VAL A 518 -0.65 14.74 8.42
N ASN A 519 -1.90 14.63 8.87
CA ASN A 519 -2.46 15.38 10.00
C ASN A 519 -2.75 14.48 11.22
N ALA A 520 -2.58 13.17 11.07
CA ALA A 520 -2.87 12.16 12.08
C ALA A 520 -1.86 11.00 12.02
N PRO A 521 -1.78 10.14 13.06
CA PRO A 521 -0.82 9.05 13.10
C PRO A 521 -0.95 8.04 11.95
N ILE A 522 0.20 7.54 11.47
CA ILE A 522 0.32 6.36 10.61
C ILE A 522 1.24 5.38 11.34
N LEU A 523 0.63 4.40 12.01
CA LEU A 523 1.33 3.41 12.85
C LEU A 523 1.19 2.03 12.19
N LEU A 524 2.26 1.54 11.58
CA LEU A 524 2.29 0.25 10.87
C LEU A 524 3.27 -0.67 11.57
N LYS A 525 2.81 -1.64 12.37
CA LYS A 525 3.71 -2.55 13.09
C LYS A 525 4.49 -3.41 12.10
N ASP A 526 5.73 -3.01 11.83
CA ASP A 526 6.66 -3.67 10.90
C ASP A 526 6.17 -3.69 9.44
N GLY A 527 5.25 -2.79 9.10
CA GLY A 527 4.78 -2.54 7.74
C GLY A 527 5.67 -1.56 6.98
N ASN A 528 5.34 -1.32 5.72
CA ASN A 528 6.10 -0.39 4.88
C ASN A 528 5.24 0.83 4.52
N LEU A 529 5.86 2.01 4.48
CA LEU A 529 5.22 3.24 4.04
C LEU A 529 5.99 3.84 2.87
N PHE A 530 5.30 4.04 1.76
CA PHE A 530 5.82 4.76 0.59
C PHE A 530 4.97 6.00 0.35
N ILE A 531 5.59 7.18 0.37
CA ILE A 531 4.94 8.45 0.04
C ILE A 531 5.67 9.03 -1.17
N ALA A 532 4.93 9.25 -2.26
CA ALA A 532 5.41 9.97 -3.43
C ALA A 532 4.46 11.13 -3.72
N ALA A 533 5.02 12.32 -3.89
CA ALA A 533 4.26 13.53 -4.16
C ALA A 533 4.94 14.29 -5.29
N THR A 534 4.18 14.88 -6.20
CA THR A 534 4.74 15.90 -7.09
C THR A 534 4.78 17.27 -6.39
N GLY A 535 3.85 17.52 -5.47
CA GLY A 535 3.82 18.65 -4.54
C GLY A 535 4.48 18.34 -3.19
N ASP A 536 4.15 19.12 -2.16
CA ASP A 536 4.79 19.00 -0.84
C ASP A 536 4.35 17.73 -0.09
N VAL A 537 5.25 17.21 0.74
CA VAL A 537 4.89 16.29 1.83
C VAL A 537 5.00 17.04 3.15
N ARG A 538 3.90 17.13 3.89
CA ARG A 538 3.83 17.87 5.16
C ARG A 538 3.44 16.96 6.31
N LEU A 539 4.27 16.92 7.35
CA LEU A 539 3.97 16.28 8.62
C LEU A 539 3.50 17.36 9.61
N ILE A 540 2.22 17.37 9.92
CA ILE A 540 1.54 18.50 10.57
C ILE A 540 1.18 18.18 12.02
N ASP A 541 1.35 19.15 12.92
CA ASP A 541 0.77 19.17 14.26
C ASP A 541 -0.55 19.95 14.23
N ASN A 542 -1.66 19.23 14.17
CA ASN A 542 -3.01 19.81 14.16
C ASN A 542 -3.66 19.78 15.55
N ALA A 543 -2.88 19.54 16.61
CA ALA A 543 -3.38 19.60 17.98
C ALA A 543 -3.63 21.07 18.39
N GLY A 544 -4.85 21.36 18.84
CA GLY A 544 -5.19 22.66 19.40
C GLY A 544 -4.61 22.84 20.80
N SER A 545 -4.54 24.08 21.29
CA SER A 545 -4.04 24.40 22.64
C SER A 545 -4.82 23.72 23.79
N GLY A 546 -6.04 23.25 23.53
CA GLY A 546 -6.86 22.49 24.47
C GLY A 546 -6.65 20.97 24.42
N ASP A 547 -6.01 20.44 23.38
CA ASP A 547 -5.75 19.01 23.23
C ASP A 547 -4.58 18.59 24.14
N LYS A 548 -4.76 17.51 24.92
CA LYS A 548 -3.74 16.98 25.84
C LYS A 548 -3.68 15.46 25.75
N GLY A 549 -2.50 14.89 26.02
CA GLY A 549 -2.27 13.44 25.99
C GLY A 549 -2.69 12.86 24.64
N ASP A 550 -3.40 11.74 24.68
CA ASP A 550 -3.79 10.97 23.48
C ASP A 550 -4.65 11.77 22.50
N ALA A 551 -5.46 12.72 22.99
CA ALA A 551 -6.27 13.59 22.12
C ALA A 551 -5.40 14.52 21.25
N ALA A 552 -4.25 14.96 21.77
CA ALA A 552 -3.27 15.72 21.00
C ALA A 552 -2.50 14.81 20.02
N TRP A 553 -2.04 13.65 20.50
CA TRP A 553 -1.27 12.71 19.67
C TRP A 553 -2.06 12.17 18.48
N ASN A 554 -3.39 11.98 18.61
CA ASN A 554 -4.26 11.59 17.50
C ASN A 554 -4.39 12.65 16.39
N LYS A 555 -3.96 13.90 16.64
CA LYS A 555 -4.01 15.02 15.68
C LYS A 555 -2.62 15.46 15.22
N ARG A 556 -1.62 14.59 15.37
CA ARG A 556 -0.24 14.83 14.99
C ARG A 556 0.20 13.80 13.98
N ALA A 557 1.01 14.22 13.01
CA ALA A 557 1.73 13.29 12.17
C ALA A 557 2.75 12.48 13.00
N ILE A 558 2.36 11.28 13.41
CA ILE A 558 3.26 10.31 14.02
C ILE A 558 3.35 9.14 13.05
N ILE A 559 4.46 9.06 12.32
CA ILE A 559 4.74 7.95 11.42
C ILE A 559 5.68 7.00 12.17
N ASP A 560 5.20 5.79 12.48
CA ASP A 560 6.01 4.71 13.06
C ASP A 560 5.76 3.42 12.28
N VAL A 561 6.80 2.94 11.61
CA VAL A 561 6.76 1.66 10.87
C VAL A 561 7.57 0.54 11.54
N GLY A 562 8.09 0.77 12.75
CA GLY A 562 8.90 -0.20 13.50
C GLY A 562 10.15 -0.65 12.73
N SER A 563 10.23 -1.96 12.45
CA SER A 563 11.32 -2.54 11.65
C SER A 563 11.17 -2.34 10.13
N GLY A 564 10.06 -1.81 9.65
CA GLY A 564 9.83 -1.57 8.23
C GLY A 564 10.54 -0.33 7.66
N ILE A 565 10.19 0.01 6.42
CA ILE A 565 10.82 1.06 5.63
C ILE A 565 9.86 2.24 5.47
N VAL A 566 10.37 3.46 5.70
CA VAL A 566 9.70 4.70 5.27
C VAL A 566 10.44 5.30 4.10
N TRP A 567 9.73 5.50 2.99
CA TRP A 567 10.26 6.14 1.79
C TRP A 567 9.42 7.34 1.42
N ILE A 568 10.00 8.54 1.42
CA ILE A 568 9.29 9.79 1.09
C ILE A 568 10.02 10.45 -0.07
N LYS A 569 9.30 10.79 -1.14
CA LYS A 569 9.85 11.58 -2.24
C LYS A 569 8.88 12.67 -2.69
N THR A 570 9.43 13.84 -2.99
CA THR A 570 8.75 14.92 -3.70
C THR A 570 9.39 15.17 -5.07
N SER A 571 8.82 16.06 -5.88
CA SER A 571 9.52 16.61 -7.04
C SER A 571 10.74 17.46 -6.62
N ASN A 572 11.62 17.79 -7.56
CA ASN A 572 12.79 18.65 -7.32
C ASN A 572 12.43 20.11 -7.02
N THR A 573 11.15 20.49 -7.07
CA THR A 573 10.64 21.84 -6.77
C THR A 573 9.77 21.90 -5.51
N ALA A 574 9.44 20.76 -4.91
CA ALA A 574 8.58 20.66 -3.71
C ALA A 574 9.34 20.08 -2.52
N SER A 575 8.89 20.40 -1.31
CA SER A 575 9.64 20.12 -0.08
C SER A 575 8.99 19.06 0.81
N VAL A 576 9.82 18.40 1.60
CA VAL A 576 9.37 17.58 2.74
C VAL A 576 9.56 18.40 4.01
N THR A 577 8.47 18.71 4.72
CA THR A 577 8.49 19.59 5.89
C THR A 577 7.79 18.98 7.09
N GLN A 578 8.20 19.40 8.29
CA GLN A 578 7.76 18.79 9.54
C GLN A 578 7.59 19.83 10.67
N ASP A 579 6.46 19.77 11.37
CA ASP A 579 6.19 20.54 12.59
C ASP A 579 6.86 19.93 13.84
N ALA A 580 7.14 20.74 14.86
CA ALA A 580 7.98 20.36 15.99
C ALA A 580 7.52 19.14 16.83
N ASN A 581 6.22 18.89 16.94
CA ASN A 581 5.67 17.79 17.77
C ASN A 581 5.21 16.56 16.96
N THR A 582 5.74 16.40 15.75
CA THR A 582 5.47 15.26 14.87
C THR A 582 6.65 14.30 14.86
N ALA A 583 6.52 13.11 14.28
CA ALA A 583 7.61 12.13 14.27
C ALA A 583 7.63 11.29 12.99
N LEU A 584 8.84 10.95 12.56
CA LEU A 584 9.15 10.00 11.49
C LEU A 584 10.09 8.93 12.04
N ILE A 585 9.58 7.70 12.15
CA ILE A 585 10.25 6.58 12.83
C ILE A 585 10.24 5.35 11.93
N GLY A 586 11.44 4.81 11.65
CA GLY A 586 11.61 3.55 10.93
C GLY A 586 13.02 2.98 11.07
N SER A 587 13.18 1.68 10.81
CA SER A 587 14.52 1.06 10.79
C SER A 587 15.34 1.58 9.61
N GLN A 588 14.67 1.85 8.49
CA GLN A 588 15.24 2.46 7.30
C GLN A 588 14.34 3.60 6.85
N VAL A 589 14.93 4.79 6.71
CA VAL A 589 14.23 6.00 6.30
C VAL A 589 14.96 6.59 5.11
N ALA A 590 14.24 6.81 4.02
CA ALA A 590 14.73 7.51 2.84
C ALA A 590 13.87 8.72 2.54
N VAL A 591 14.49 9.88 2.32
CA VAL A 591 13.75 11.12 2.02
C VAL A 591 14.41 11.89 0.89
N GLN A 592 13.65 12.25 -0.12
CA GLN A 592 14.09 13.09 -1.24
C GLN A 592 13.15 14.26 -1.46
N GLY A 593 13.70 15.45 -1.71
CA GLY A 593 12.92 16.60 -2.17
C GLY A 593 13.76 17.80 -2.57
N ALA A 594 13.12 18.91 -2.92
CA ALA A 594 13.81 20.20 -3.15
C ALA A 594 14.55 20.63 -1.88
N SER A 595 13.80 20.70 -0.77
CA SER A 595 14.30 20.80 0.61
C SER A 595 13.73 19.66 1.44
N VAL A 596 14.50 19.19 2.42
CA VAL A 596 14.05 18.23 3.44
C VAL A 596 14.28 18.87 4.81
N LYS A 597 13.20 19.22 5.50
CA LYS A 597 13.22 19.92 6.81
C LYS A 597 12.51 19.09 7.87
N LEU A 598 13.18 18.04 8.35
CA LEU A 598 12.68 17.11 9.35
C LEU A 598 13.27 17.46 10.73
N ASN A 599 12.79 18.57 11.29
CA ASN A 599 13.40 19.23 12.45
C ASN A 599 12.92 18.71 13.82
N SER A 600 11.94 17.82 13.86
CA SER A 600 11.46 17.27 15.13
C SER A 600 12.54 16.42 15.80
N ALA A 601 12.78 16.65 17.09
CA ALA A 601 13.65 15.78 17.89
C ALA A 601 13.05 14.37 18.09
N LEU A 602 11.76 14.18 17.79
CA LEU A 602 11.04 12.92 17.98
C LEU A 602 11.29 11.90 16.86
N ASN A 603 12.00 12.26 15.78
CA ASN A 603 12.32 11.31 14.72
C ASN A 603 13.32 10.25 15.19
N HIS A 604 13.34 9.13 14.46
CA HIS A 604 14.34 8.09 14.61
C HIS A 604 14.52 7.33 13.29
N ALA A 605 15.75 7.27 12.80
CA ALA A 605 16.12 6.42 11.67
C ALA A 605 17.25 5.50 12.10
N GLY A 606 17.06 4.18 11.95
CA GLY A 606 18.15 3.22 12.10
C GLY A 606 19.22 3.43 11.04
N THR A 607 18.82 3.42 9.77
CA THR A 607 19.60 3.84 8.61
C THR A 607 18.87 4.99 7.91
N LEU A 608 19.58 6.10 7.68
CA LEU A 608 19.07 7.26 6.96
C LEU A 608 19.69 7.38 5.57
N ALA A 609 18.85 7.53 4.55
CA ALA A 609 19.23 7.99 3.22
C ALA A 609 18.48 9.28 2.89
N GLY A 610 19.14 10.22 2.20
CA GLY A 610 18.62 11.57 2.07
C GLY A 610 19.16 12.31 0.87
N ARG A 611 18.32 13.05 0.16
CA ARG A 611 18.77 14.00 -0.86
C ARG A 611 17.91 15.26 -0.88
N ALA A 612 18.57 16.42 -0.79
CA ALA A 612 17.97 17.70 -1.11
C ALA A 612 18.53 18.21 -2.46
N SER A 613 17.67 18.54 -3.41
CA SER A 613 18.10 18.90 -4.78
C SER A 613 18.46 20.38 -4.94
N ASN A 614 17.88 21.27 -4.13
CA ASN A 614 18.08 22.71 -4.27
C ASN A 614 18.08 23.47 -2.94
N GLY A 615 17.80 22.80 -1.83
CA GLY A 615 17.74 23.39 -0.50
C GLY A 615 18.60 22.67 0.51
N VAL A 616 18.13 22.65 1.75
CA VAL A 616 18.83 21.99 2.86
C VAL A 616 18.26 20.61 3.11
N PHE A 617 19.12 19.69 3.51
CA PHE A 617 18.72 18.44 4.14
C PHE A 617 18.95 18.56 5.66
N GLN A 618 17.86 18.70 6.42
CA GLN A 618 17.88 18.74 7.88
C GLN A 618 17.13 17.52 8.42
N PHE A 619 17.78 16.78 9.31
CA PHE A 619 17.17 15.68 10.04
C PHE A 619 17.64 15.71 11.50
N ASN A 620 16.71 16.05 12.39
CA ASN A 620 16.91 15.94 13.83
C ASN A 620 16.33 14.60 14.29
N GLN A 621 17.01 13.93 15.22
CA GLN A 621 16.51 12.71 15.83
C GLN A 621 17.00 12.53 17.25
N THR A 622 16.30 11.67 17.98
CA THR A 622 16.72 11.19 19.30
C THR A 622 17.03 9.69 19.22
N ASN A 623 18.25 9.30 19.57
CA ASN A 623 18.70 7.90 19.48
C ASN A 623 19.65 7.51 20.64
N ALA A 624 19.85 6.20 20.85
CA ALA A 624 20.68 5.69 21.95
C ALA A 624 22.20 5.85 21.71
N SER A 625 22.64 5.89 20.45
CA SER A 625 24.06 5.92 20.07
C SER A 625 24.65 7.34 20.02
N GLY A 626 23.81 8.38 19.92
CA GLY A 626 24.23 9.76 19.68
C GLY A 626 24.77 10.03 18.27
N ALA A 627 24.74 9.04 17.36
CA ALA A 627 25.25 9.15 15.99
C ALA A 627 24.17 8.81 14.96
N THR A 628 24.12 9.56 13.85
CA THR A 628 23.23 9.27 12.72
C THR A 628 23.92 8.31 11.77
N THR A 629 23.39 7.10 11.61
CA THR A 629 23.90 6.12 10.64
C THR A 629 23.27 6.40 9.27
N THR A 630 24.12 6.59 8.25
CA THR A 630 23.68 6.74 6.86
C THR A 630 24.03 5.50 6.05
N GLY A 631 23.25 5.21 5.01
CA GLY A 631 23.44 4.01 4.20
C GLY A 631 22.51 3.96 3.01
N THR A 632 22.42 2.79 2.38
CA THR A 632 21.46 2.56 1.28
C THR A 632 20.14 2.08 1.85
N VAL A 633 19.07 2.75 1.46
CA VAL A 633 17.70 2.29 1.68
C VAL A 633 17.10 1.98 0.32
N LYS A 634 16.26 0.95 0.23
CA LYS A 634 15.52 0.57 -0.99
C LYS A 634 14.02 0.77 -0.77
N ALA A 635 13.35 1.43 -1.71
CA ALA A 635 11.92 1.65 -1.70
C ALA A 635 11.18 0.31 -1.75
N PRO A 636 10.25 0.05 -0.82
CA PRO A 636 9.54 -1.22 -0.75
C PRO A 636 8.55 -1.39 -1.91
N PHE A 637 8.12 -0.30 -2.52
CA PHE A 637 7.11 -0.28 -3.58
C PHE A 637 7.70 -0.22 -4.99
N SER A 638 8.64 0.69 -5.25
CA SER A 638 9.22 0.93 -6.59
C SER A 638 10.55 0.22 -6.83
N GLY A 639 11.21 -0.28 -5.78
CA GLY A 639 12.56 -0.84 -5.86
C GLY A 639 13.68 0.20 -6.04
N GLU A 640 13.34 1.49 -6.09
CA GLU A 640 14.29 2.61 -6.11
C GLU A 640 15.25 2.54 -4.92
N SER A 641 16.48 3.05 -5.04
CA SER A 641 17.45 3.04 -3.94
C SER A 641 18.11 4.41 -3.79
N LEU A 642 18.43 4.77 -2.55
CA LEU A 642 19.01 6.05 -2.18
C LEU A 642 20.11 5.76 -1.17
N SER A 643 21.27 6.37 -1.35
CA SER A 643 22.48 6.07 -0.59
C SER A 643 23.05 7.33 0.05
N GLY A 644 23.32 7.25 1.35
CA GLY A 644 23.91 8.36 2.10
C GLY A 644 22.97 9.56 2.22
N VAL A 645 23.49 10.67 2.71
CA VAL A 645 22.75 11.94 2.82
C VAL A 645 23.53 13.03 2.09
N SER A 646 22.89 13.72 1.15
CA SER A 646 23.48 14.84 0.41
C SER A 646 22.51 16.00 0.22
N ALA A 647 23.09 17.18 -0.05
CA ALA A 647 22.38 18.34 -0.55
C ALA A 647 23.14 18.89 -1.76
N GLU A 648 22.41 19.25 -2.80
CA GLU A 648 22.92 19.80 -4.04
C GLU A 648 22.28 21.17 -4.30
N GLN A 649 22.99 22.02 -5.04
CA GLN A 649 22.51 23.31 -5.53
C GLN A 649 22.51 23.31 -7.04
N ILE A 650 21.48 23.91 -7.63
CA ILE A 650 21.42 24.12 -9.07
C ILE A 650 22.22 25.38 -9.41
N LYS A 651 23.26 25.22 -10.23
CA LYS A 651 24.11 26.29 -10.74
C LYS A 651 23.79 26.58 -12.20
N TYR A 652 23.45 27.82 -12.51
CA TYR A 652 23.31 28.28 -13.89
C TYR A 652 24.69 28.43 -14.55
N LEU A 653 24.88 27.80 -15.71
CA LEU A 653 26.14 27.81 -16.45
C LEU A 653 26.14 28.77 -17.65
N GLY A 654 24.96 29.16 -18.14
CA GLY A 654 24.80 30.03 -19.30
C GLY A 654 23.71 29.54 -20.25
N PHE A 655 23.69 30.06 -21.47
CA PHE A 655 22.77 29.64 -22.53
C PHE A 655 23.47 29.56 -23.88
N GLN A 656 22.87 28.81 -24.80
CA GLN A 656 23.21 28.75 -26.22
C GLN A 656 21.98 29.19 -27.02
N GLU A 657 22.16 30.13 -27.94
CA GLU A 657 21.12 30.51 -28.88
C GLU A 657 21.19 29.63 -30.12
N VAL A 658 20.01 29.22 -30.58
CA VAL A 658 19.79 28.51 -31.82
C VAL A 658 18.77 29.32 -32.58
N ALA A 659 19.13 29.84 -33.73
CA ALA A 659 18.18 30.42 -34.67
C ALA A 659 17.94 29.46 -35.83
N SER A 660 16.74 29.49 -36.38
CA SER A 660 16.47 28.87 -37.67
C SER A 660 17.37 29.46 -38.76
N ASP A 661 17.51 28.77 -39.90
CA ASP A 661 18.22 29.28 -41.07
C ASP A 661 17.32 29.31 -42.31
N ASN A 662 17.82 29.88 -43.41
CA ASN A 662 17.05 29.99 -44.66
C ASN A 662 16.73 28.65 -45.33
N ALA A 663 17.35 27.53 -44.91
CA ALA A 663 17.09 26.19 -45.41
C ALA A 663 15.93 25.48 -44.67
N HIS A 664 15.42 26.07 -43.59
CA HIS A 664 14.28 25.58 -42.81
C HIS A 664 13.07 26.51 -43.03
N ASN A 665 12.51 26.48 -44.24
CA ASN A 665 11.34 27.25 -44.63
C ASN A 665 10.14 26.32 -44.94
N GLY A 666 9.04 26.46 -44.21
CA GLY A 666 7.83 25.70 -44.52
C GLY A 666 7.89 24.19 -44.24
N LEU A 667 6.96 23.46 -44.86
CA LEU A 667 6.68 22.04 -44.60
C LEU A 667 7.71 21.04 -45.17
N THR A 668 8.76 21.49 -45.86
CA THR A 668 9.69 20.61 -46.58
C THR A 668 10.91 20.15 -45.76
N ASN A 669 11.34 20.95 -44.78
CA ASN A 669 12.44 20.60 -43.87
C ASN A 669 12.27 21.31 -42.51
N PRO A 670 11.38 20.82 -41.63
CA PRO A 670 11.03 21.53 -40.40
C PRO A 670 11.98 21.23 -39.22
N TYR A 671 13.04 20.44 -39.43
CA TYR A 671 13.86 19.90 -38.35
C TYR A 671 15.29 20.41 -38.37
N GLN A 672 15.72 21.01 -37.26
CA GLN A 672 17.09 21.42 -37.06
C GLN A 672 17.77 20.58 -35.97
N SER A 673 18.82 19.85 -36.34
CA SER A 673 19.67 19.13 -35.38
C SER A 673 20.69 20.07 -34.78
N VAL A 674 20.75 20.11 -33.44
CA VAL A 674 21.67 20.99 -32.71
C VAL A 674 22.50 20.23 -31.69
N THR A 675 23.79 20.54 -31.66
CA THR A 675 24.67 20.14 -30.56
C THR A 675 24.65 21.23 -29.50
N LEU A 676 24.16 20.89 -28.33
CA LEU A 676 24.05 21.76 -27.16
C LEU A 676 25.27 21.54 -26.27
N SER A 677 25.98 22.61 -25.90
CA SER A 677 27.14 22.53 -25.00
C SER A 677 27.28 23.79 -24.14
N ALA A 678 27.72 23.61 -22.89
CA ALA A 678 28.02 24.71 -21.96
C ALA A 678 29.51 25.09 -21.99
N GLY A 679 30.10 25.23 -23.19
CA GLY A 679 31.51 25.61 -23.33
C GLY A 679 32.50 24.62 -22.69
N GLY A 680 32.19 23.32 -22.72
CA GLY A 680 33.01 22.26 -22.12
C GLY A 680 32.73 21.97 -20.64
N GLN A 681 31.81 22.69 -20.00
CA GLN A 681 31.35 22.37 -18.65
C GLN A 681 30.28 21.26 -18.68
N GLN A 682 30.30 20.40 -17.67
CA GLN A 682 29.26 19.38 -17.47
C GLN A 682 27.98 20.00 -16.89
N PHE A 683 26.84 19.63 -17.45
CA PHE A 683 25.50 20.03 -17.02
C PHE A 683 24.59 18.81 -16.92
N ASP A 684 23.51 18.93 -16.16
CA ASP A 684 22.53 17.86 -15.94
C ASP A 684 21.08 18.35 -16.08
N TYR A 685 20.89 19.65 -16.32
CA TYR A 685 19.62 20.25 -16.73
C TYR A 685 19.79 21.16 -17.94
N LEU A 686 18.78 21.12 -18.81
CA LEU A 686 18.59 22.03 -19.94
C LEU A 686 17.25 22.74 -19.77
N VAL A 687 17.15 24.02 -20.11
CA VAL A 687 15.87 24.72 -20.21
C VAL A 687 15.75 25.33 -21.60
N PHE A 688 14.83 24.81 -22.39
CA PHE A 688 14.49 25.26 -23.74
C PHE A 688 13.48 26.39 -23.63
N GLU A 689 13.81 27.57 -24.13
CA GLU A 689 12.97 28.77 -24.14
C GLU A 689 12.80 29.24 -25.58
N ALA A 690 11.64 29.77 -25.96
CA ALA A 690 11.46 30.50 -27.20
C ALA A 690 11.87 31.97 -27.05
N GLY A 691 12.58 32.52 -28.03
CA GLY A 691 13.03 33.90 -28.10
C GLY A 691 12.22 34.71 -29.10
N GLY A 692 12.50 36.01 -29.18
CA GLY A 692 11.96 36.83 -30.27
C GLY A 692 12.62 36.51 -31.61
N PHE A 693 11.97 36.89 -32.72
CA PHE A 693 12.55 36.74 -34.04
C PHE A 693 13.88 37.50 -34.18
N VAL A 694 14.82 36.88 -34.91
CA VAL A 694 16.11 37.49 -35.26
C VAL A 694 16.26 37.58 -36.78
N ASP A 695 17.10 38.52 -37.24
CA ASP A 695 17.45 38.65 -38.64
C ASP A 695 18.54 37.63 -39.06
N GLY A 696 18.90 37.64 -40.35
CA GLY A 696 19.94 36.76 -40.89
C GLY A 696 21.36 37.02 -40.36
N LYS A 697 21.53 38.00 -39.46
CA LYS A 697 22.77 38.30 -38.73
C LYS A 697 22.64 38.00 -37.23
N GLY A 698 21.53 37.41 -36.79
CA GLY A 698 21.22 37.12 -35.38
C GLY A 698 20.86 38.35 -34.56
N GLN A 699 20.49 39.48 -35.19
CA GLN A 699 20.06 40.69 -34.48
C GLN A 699 18.57 40.63 -34.20
N ALA A 700 18.17 40.95 -32.97
CA ALA A 700 16.78 40.99 -32.56
C ALA A 700 15.97 41.94 -33.46
N ILE A 701 14.81 41.48 -33.91
CA ILE A 701 13.88 42.27 -34.71
C ILE A 701 12.98 43.07 -33.77
N ASP A 702 12.85 44.38 -34.05
CA ASP A 702 11.99 45.27 -33.27
C ASP A 702 10.54 44.77 -33.31
N PRO A 703 9.87 44.52 -32.16
CA PRO A 703 8.46 44.14 -32.11
C PRO A 703 7.53 45.13 -32.83
N ALA A 704 7.93 46.40 -32.95
CA ALA A 704 7.21 47.40 -33.74
C ALA A 704 7.27 47.14 -35.25
N VAL A 705 8.20 46.34 -35.76
CA VAL A 705 8.20 45.92 -37.17
C VAL A 705 7.26 44.72 -37.38
N LEU A 706 6.94 44.00 -36.31
CA LEU A 706 6.07 42.82 -36.29
C LEU A 706 4.58 43.17 -36.08
N PHE A 707 4.18 44.45 -36.19
CA PHE A 707 2.89 45.03 -35.74
C PHE A 707 1.57 44.40 -36.27
N ASN A 708 1.61 43.37 -37.11
CA ASN A 708 0.45 42.62 -37.61
C ASN A 708 0.71 41.09 -37.71
N TYR A 709 1.88 40.61 -37.30
CA TYR A 709 2.17 39.19 -37.26
C TYR A 709 1.56 38.62 -35.98
N LEU A 710 0.50 37.84 -36.15
CA LEU A 710 -0.19 37.13 -35.08
C LEU A 710 0.56 35.86 -34.66
N ASP A 711 1.71 35.58 -35.28
CA ASP A 711 2.56 34.45 -34.92
C ASP A 711 3.61 34.86 -33.88
N SER A 712 3.78 33.97 -32.91
CA SER A 712 4.86 33.97 -31.93
C SER A 712 6.01 33.15 -32.50
N SER A 713 7.25 33.41 -32.07
CA SER A 713 8.30 32.42 -32.36
C SER A 713 7.98 31.18 -31.53
N ASP A 714 7.99 30.02 -32.17
CA ASP A 714 7.71 28.75 -31.52
C ASP A 714 8.59 27.61 -32.05
N TYR A 715 8.53 26.46 -31.36
CA TYR A 715 9.15 25.20 -31.79
C TYR A 715 8.75 24.03 -30.89
N LEU A 716 9.08 22.81 -31.34
CA LEU A 716 8.97 21.56 -30.61
C LEU A 716 10.34 20.93 -30.35
N LEU A 717 10.48 20.21 -29.23
CA LEU A 717 11.62 19.35 -28.97
C LEU A 717 11.31 17.89 -29.38
N HIS A 718 11.94 17.38 -30.43
CA HIS A 718 11.67 16.04 -30.99
C HIS A 718 12.53 14.92 -30.39
N GLY A 719 13.43 15.27 -29.49
CA GLY A 719 14.24 14.31 -28.77
C GLY A 719 15.61 14.82 -28.44
N LEU A 720 16.30 14.04 -27.61
CA LEU A 720 17.60 14.34 -27.06
C LEU A 720 18.46 13.07 -27.08
N SER A 721 19.75 13.22 -27.29
CA SER A 721 20.69 12.13 -27.03
C SER A 721 22.01 12.65 -26.49
N PHE A 722 22.61 11.91 -25.56
CA PHE A 722 23.90 12.25 -24.99
C PHE A 722 24.64 10.99 -24.55
N THR A 723 25.95 11.09 -24.41
CA THR A 723 26.78 10.04 -23.82
C THR A 723 27.13 10.44 -22.40
N ASP A 724 26.79 9.59 -21.44
CA ASP A 724 27.12 9.83 -20.03
C ASP A 724 28.60 9.57 -19.74
N ALA A 725 29.02 9.88 -18.51
CA ALA A 725 30.40 9.68 -18.06
C ALA A 725 30.88 8.21 -18.10
N ALA A 726 29.96 7.24 -18.17
CA ALA A 726 30.27 5.82 -18.28
C ALA A 726 30.37 5.35 -19.75
N GLY A 727 30.25 6.26 -20.72
CA GLY A 727 30.31 5.95 -22.14
C GLY A 727 29.02 5.35 -22.70
N VAL A 728 27.91 5.40 -21.96
CA VAL A 728 26.61 4.92 -22.42
C VAL A 728 25.90 6.04 -23.15
N THR A 729 25.46 5.76 -24.39
CA THR A 729 24.64 6.69 -25.16
C THR A 729 23.17 6.48 -24.83
N TRP A 730 22.55 7.52 -24.29
CA TRP A 730 21.13 7.60 -24.04
C TRP A 730 20.47 8.41 -25.14
N ALA A 731 19.33 7.93 -25.64
CA ALA A 731 18.48 8.72 -26.54
C ALA A 731 17.02 8.65 -26.09
N PHE A 732 16.37 9.79 -26.21
CA PHE A 732 15.07 10.14 -25.68
C PHE A 732 14.25 10.72 -26.82
N SER A 733 13.12 10.11 -27.19
CA SER A 733 12.21 10.66 -28.19
C SER A 733 10.78 10.69 -27.69
N PRO A 734 9.95 11.68 -28.04
CA PRO A 734 8.54 11.75 -27.62
C PRO A 734 7.75 10.49 -28.01
N ASP A 735 6.81 10.07 -27.18
CA ASP A 735 5.86 9.00 -27.48
C ASP A 735 4.42 9.50 -27.27
N SER A 736 3.74 9.81 -28.36
CA SER A 736 2.36 10.31 -28.34
C SER A 736 1.33 9.25 -27.94
N LYS A 737 1.72 7.97 -27.86
CA LYS A 737 0.84 6.85 -27.47
C LYS A 737 0.95 6.50 -26.00
N SER A 738 1.92 7.06 -25.29
CA SER A 738 2.16 6.83 -23.86
C SER A 738 1.90 8.13 -23.09
N ALA A 739 0.89 8.13 -22.23
CA ALA A 739 0.51 9.33 -21.47
C ALA A 739 1.68 9.80 -20.58
N GLY A 740 2.28 10.93 -20.93
CA GLY A 740 3.26 11.64 -20.11
C GLY A 740 4.73 11.24 -20.25
N MET A 741 5.16 10.41 -21.23
CA MET A 741 6.58 10.00 -21.34
C MET A 741 7.11 9.72 -22.75
N THR A 742 8.44 9.65 -22.75
CA THR A 742 9.46 9.50 -23.81
C THR A 742 9.80 8.03 -24.09
N SER A 743 9.98 7.64 -25.36
CA SER A 743 10.69 6.42 -25.74
C SER A 743 12.19 6.54 -25.44
N VAL A 744 12.76 5.52 -24.78
CA VAL A 744 14.16 5.52 -24.32
C VAL A 744 14.96 4.42 -25.02
N THR A 745 16.14 4.75 -25.52
CA THR A 745 17.13 3.76 -25.94
C THR A 745 18.47 3.94 -25.23
N ARG A 746 19.12 2.81 -24.93
CA ARG A 746 20.45 2.70 -24.34
C ARG A 746 21.36 2.00 -25.33
N ASN A 747 22.38 2.69 -25.85
CA ASN A 747 23.24 2.21 -26.94
C ASN A 747 22.42 1.64 -28.12
N GLY A 748 21.30 2.29 -28.44
CA GLY A 748 20.37 1.87 -29.50
C GLY A 748 19.41 0.72 -29.16
N GLN A 749 19.43 0.19 -27.93
CA GLN A 749 18.47 -0.83 -27.47
C GLN A 749 17.33 -0.18 -26.67
N ALA A 750 16.08 -0.54 -26.97
CA ALA A 750 14.91 -0.01 -26.25
C ALA A 750 14.95 -0.35 -24.74
N TYR A 751 14.57 0.63 -23.91
CA TYR A 751 14.60 0.51 -22.45
C TYR A 751 13.21 0.85 -21.88
N GLY A 752 12.69 -0.01 -21.00
CA GLY A 752 11.29 0.01 -20.57
C GLY A 752 10.93 1.06 -19.50
N SER A 753 11.88 1.90 -19.08
CA SER A 753 11.69 2.92 -18.05
C SER A 753 12.64 4.09 -18.28
N LEU A 754 12.29 5.29 -17.81
CA LEU A 754 13.23 6.41 -17.78
C LEU A 754 14.43 6.08 -16.87
N PRO A 755 15.66 6.52 -17.21
CA PRO A 755 16.77 6.46 -16.28
C PRO A 755 16.47 7.35 -15.07
N VAL A 756 16.99 6.93 -13.91
CA VAL A 756 16.81 7.66 -12.65
C VAL A 756 17.32 9.09 -12.80
N GLY A 757 16.47 10.06 -12.47
CA GLY A 757 16.79 11.48 -12.53
C GLY A 757 16.55 12.15 -13.89
N PHE A 758 16.18 11.41 -14.95
CA PHE A 758 15.64 12.05 -16.15
C PHE A 758 14.24 12.58 -15.86
N SER A 759 13.99 13.84 -16.23
CA SER A 759 12.70 14.50 -15.98
C SER A 759 12.41 15.52 -17.07
N LEU A 760 11.13 15.72 -17.38
CA LEU A 760 10.66 16.73 -18.35
C LEU A 760 9.57 17.58 -17.69
N GLY A 761 9.64 18.90 -17.80
CA GLY A 761 8.67 19.81 -17.19
C GLY A 761 8.63 21.19 -17.86
N ALA A 762 7.56 21.98 -17.69
CA ALA A 762 7.40 23.27 -18.36
C ALA A 762 7.04 24.42 -17.39
N ASP A 763 7.56 25.63 -17.61
CA ASP A 763 7.50 26.74 -16.64
C ASP A 763 6.19 27.55 -16.67
N LYS A 764 5.30 27.32 -17.64
CA LYS A 764 4.03 28.03 -17.82
C LYS A 764 2.85 27.20 -18.35
N GLY A 765 3.00 25.89 -18.51
CA GLY A 765 1.95 25.02 -19.05
C GLY A 765 2.16 23.53 -18.78
N THR A 766 1.27 22.71 -19.32
CA THR A 766 1.38 21.23 -19.23
C THR A 766 2.30 20.73 -20.35
N VAL A 767 3.22 19.81 -20.06
CA VAL A 767 4.02 19.17 -21.11
C VAL A 767 3.10 18.32 -21.99
N VAL A 768 3.10 18.56 -23.30
CA VAL A 768 2.33 17.75 -24.25
C VAL A 768 3.28 17.09 -25.23
N ALA A 769 3.19 15.77 -25.34
CA ALA A 769 3.72 15.03 -26.47
C ALA A 769 2.67 15.10 -27.58
N VAL A 770 2.92 15.88 -28.62
CA VAL A 770 2.01 15.99 -29.77
C VAL A 770 2.56 15.23 -30.95
N ASP A 771 1.71 14.47 -31.60
CA ASP A 771 1.91 14.06 -32.99
C ASP A 771 1.12 15.05 -33.85
N LEU A 772 1.81 16.01 -34.45
CA LEU A 772 1.19 16.95 -35.36
C LEU A 772 0.86 16.20 -36.66
N ASP A 773 -0.36 15.64 -36.74
CA ASP A 773 -0.94 15.13 -37.99
C ASP A 773 -1.28 16.31 -38.90
N VAL A 774 -0.24 16.95 -39.46
CA VAL A 774 -0.39 17.96 -40.49
C VAL A 774 -0.81 17.23 -41.76
N ARG A 775 -2.12 17.06 -41.98
CA ARG A 775 -2.62 16.74 -43.32
C ARG A 775 -2.32 17.95 -44.20
N PRO A 776 -1.40 17.89 -45.17
CA PRO A 776 -1.07 19.09 -45.87
C PRO A 776 -2.00 19.24 -47.07
N TYR A 777 -2.23 20.50 -47.42
CA TYR A 777 -2.03 20.92 -48.80
C TYR A 777 -0.76 20.22 -49.37
N GLY A 778 -0.91 19.03 -49.96
CA GLY A 778 0.20 18.30 -50.63
C GLY A 778 0.44 16.83 -50.25
N GLY A 779 -0.30 16.21 -49.33
CA GLY A 779 -0.28 14.74 -49.13
C GLY A 779 0.99 14.09 -48.51
N LEU A 780 1.86 14.83 -47.83
CA LEU A 780 2.97 14.29 -47.03
C LEU A 780 2.53 14.04 -45.58
N SER A 781 2.80 12.85 -45.02
CA SER A 781 2.61 12.54 -43.60
C SER A 781 3.99 12.29 -43.00
N PHE A 782 4.34 13.06 -41.97
CA PHE A 782 5.59 12.90 -41.22
C PHE A 782 5.26 12.43 -39.81
N ASN A 783 6.11 11.58 -39.23
CA ASN A 783 6.02 11.23 -37.82
C ASN A 783 6.59 12.41 -37.02
N ASN A 784 5.72 13.25 -36.47
CA ASN A 784 6.06 14.57 -35.93
C ASN A 784 5.89 14.63 -34.42
N ALA A 785 6.18 13.52 -33.72
CA ALA A 785 6.11 13.48 -32.27
C ALA A 785 7.13 14.47 -31.66
N GLY A 786 6.65 15.51 -30.96
CA GLY A 786 7.43 16.56 -30.32
C GLY A 786 6.95 16.87 -28.90
N TRP A 787 7.84 17.36 -28.03
CA TRP A 787 7.48 17.95 -26.74
C TRP A 787 7.35 19.46 -26.85
N GLY A 788 6.23 19.99 -26.37
CA GLY A 788 6.01 21.41 -26.15
C GLY A 788 5.15 21.69 -24.92
N VAL A 789 4.57 22.89 -24.84
CA VAL A 789 3.89 23.40 -23.65
C VAL A 789 2.44 23.77 -23.99
N ALA A 790 1.48 23.19 -23.28
CA ALA A 790 0.08 23.62 -23.34
C ALA A 790 -0.15 24.70 -22.29
N GLY A 791 -0.18 25.98 -22.67
CA GLY A 791 -0.21 27.05 -21.66
C GLY A 791 -0.54 28.47 -22.09
N TYR A 792 -0.65 28.81 -23.37
CA TYR A 792 -0.84 30.21 -23.78
C TYR A 792 -1.96 30.37 -24.82
N ASN A 793 -2.81 31.38 -24.63
CA ASN A 793 -3.88 31.71 -25.58
C ASN A 793 -3.40 32.90 -26.42
N ILE A 794 -2.48 32.65 -27.36
CA ILE A 794 -2.00 33.66 -28.30
C ILE A 794 -2.93 33.66 -29.52
N PRO A 795 -3.38 34.82 -30.02
CA PRO A 795 -4.21 34.86 -31.21
C PRO A 795 -3.35 34.56 -32.45
N GLY A 796 -3.56 33.42 -33.12
CA GLY A 796 -2.83 32.93 -34.31
C GLY A 796 -3.35 31.55 -34.76
N PRO A 797 -2.80 30.90 -35.82
CA PRO A 797 -3.15 29.52 -36.15
C PRO A 797 -2.80 28.62 -34.96
N THR A 798 -3.85 28.13 -34.29
CA THR A 798 -3.78 27.44 -33.01
C THR A 798 -3.17 26.04 -33.13
N ASN A 799 -1.85 25.93 -33.09
CA ASN A 799 -1.17 24.70 -32.68
C ASN A 799 -1.01 24.74 -31.16
N ALA A 800 -1.77 23.91 -30.44
CA ALA A 800 -1.98 24.07 -29.00
C ALA A 800 -0.82 23.53 -28.12
N ALA A 801 0.37 23.29 -28.67
CA ALA A 801 1.39 22.48 -27.98
C ALA A 801 2.86 22.71 -28.40
N GLU A 802 3.27 23.91 -28.79
CA GLU A 802 4.70 24.28 -28.97
C GLU A 802 5.29 24.99 -27.73
N ILE A 803 6.59 25.28 -27.74
CA ILE A 803 7.23 26.21 -26.79
C ILE A 803 7.16 27.60 -27.42
N GLN A 804 6.42 28.55 -26.86
CA GLN A 804 6.12 29.82 -27.54
C GLN A 804 6.71 31.08 -26.89
N HIS A 805 6.97 32.11 -27.70
CA HIS A 805 7.33 33.47 -27.26
C HIS A 805 6.29 34.51 -27.67
N ASN A 806 5.59 35.08 -26.69
CA ASN A 806 4.64 36.15 -26.92
C ASN A 806 5.33 37.49 -27.17
N SER A 807 5.28 37.96 -28.42
CA SER A 807 5.87 39.22 -28.85
C SER A 807 5.16 40.47 -28.30
N GLN A 808 3.93 40.36 -27.79
CA GLN A 808 3.14 41.50 -27.28
C GLN A 808 3.54 41.93 -25.88
N ASP A 809 3.85 40.98 -25.01
CA ASP A 809 4.23 41.21 -23.61
C ASP A 809 5.67 40.78 -23.27
N GLY A 810 6.37 40.19 -24.24
CA GLY A 810 7.76 39.75 -24.12
C GLY A 810 7.94 38.48 -23.28
N THR A 811 6.87 37.74 -23.02
CA THR A 811 6.93 36.53 -22.21
C THR A 811 7.20 35.29 -23.05
N SER A 812 8.01 34.36 -22.54
CA SER A 812 8.26 33.05 -23.16
C SER A 812 7.81 31.90 -22.27
N GLU A 813 7.39 30.81 -22.89
CA GLU A 813 7.31 29.50 -22.27
C GLU A 813 8.69 28.83 -22.28
N ARG A 814 8.89 27.91 -21.34
CA ARG A 814 10.08 27.10 -21.25
C ARG A 814 9.77 25.64 -20.99
N LEU A 815 10.58 24.77 -21.56
CA LEU A 815 10.62 23.33 -21.32
C LEU A 815 11.95 22.95 -20.66
N THR A 816 11.91 22.54 -19.40
CA THR A 816 13.03 22.04 -18.62
C THR A 816 13.21 20.53 -18.80
N VAL A 817 14.44 20.10 -19.03
CA VAL A 817 14.85 18.70 -19.16
C VAL A 817 15.96 18.43 -18.15
N GLY A 818 15.74 17.48 -17.24
CA GLY A 818 16.78 16.85 -16.44
C GLY A 818 17.31 15.62 -17.15
N LEU A 819 18.63 15.48 -17.25
CA LEU A 819 19.28 14.41 -18.02
C LEU A 819 19.43 13.10 -17.23
N GLY A 820 19.24 13.11 -15.91
CA GLY A 820 19.53 11.96 -15.03
C GLY A 820 21.00 11.67 -14.79
N GLY A 821 21.89 12.47 -15.38
CA GLY A 821 23.33 12.43 -15.21
C GLY A 821 23.98 13.66 -15.81
N LYS A 822 25.29 13.78 -15.64
CA LYS A 822 26.07 14.88 -16.22
C LYS A 822 26.46 14.56 -17.66
N ALA A 823 26.27 15.54 -18.54
CA ALA A 823 26.69 15.50 -19.93
C ALA A 823 27.53 16.75 -20.25
N GLU A 824 28.51 16.61 -21.14
CA GLU A 824 29.24 17.74 -21.72
C GLU A 824 28.58 18.28 -22.99
N THR A 825 27.90 17.39 -23.72
CA THR A 825 27.18 17.69 -24.95
C THR A 825 25.88 16.90 -25.02
N VAL A 826 24.85 17.53 -25.57
CA VAL A 826 23.55 16.89 -25.87
C VAL A 826 23.21 17.19 -27.31
N GLN A 827 22.88 16.17 -28.10
CA GLN A 827 22.27 16.35 -29.41
C GLN A 827 20.76 16.50 -29.22
N ALA A 828 20.17 17.56 -29.74
CA ALA A 828 18.74 17.79 -29.74
C ALA A 828 18.24 17.97 -31.18
N GLN A 829 16.97 17.66 -31.40
CA GLN A 829 16.29 17.98 -32.65
C GLN A 829 15.16 18.96 -32.33
N LEU A 830 15.29 20.19 -32.82
CA LEU A 830 14.26 21.22 -32.72
C LEU A 830 13.42 21.17 -33.99
N GLY A 831 12.15 20.83 -33.85
CA GLY A 831 11.20 20.83 -34.95
C GLY A 831 10.40 22.11 -34.95
N TRP A 832 9.96 22.54 -36.12
CA TRP A 832 9.16 23.76 -36.29
C TRP A 832 9.88 25.03 -35.82
N LEU A 833 11.22 25.05 -35.84
CA LEU A 833 12.02 26.27 -35.71
C LEU A 833 12.34 26.78 -37.13
N LEU A 834 11.60 27.75 -37.62
CA LEU A 834 11.47 28.11 -39.04
C LEU A 834 11.95 29.54 -39.38
N ASN A 835 12.11 29.76 -40.68
CA ASN A 835 12.12 31.09 -41.27
C ASN A 835 10.71 31.49 -41.73
N ASP A 836 10.13 32.43 -41.02
CA ASP A 836 8.74 32.88 -41.16
C ASP A 836 8.55 34.04 -42.15
N GLN A 837 9.62 34.45 -42.82
CA GLN A 837 9.59 35.58 -43.74
C GLN A 837 8.52 35.44 -44.85
N SER A 838 8.21 34.22 -45.29
CA SER A 838 7.19 33.96 -46.32
C SER A 838 5.75 34.10 -45.85
N TRP A 839 5.50 34.02 -44.54
CA TRP A 839 4.16 34.12 -43.95
C TRP A 839 3.88 35.51 -43.36
N ALA A 840 4.92 36.33 -43.17
CA ALA A 840 4.81 37.72 -42.74
C ALA A 840 3.93 38.57 -43.67
N GLN A 841 2.78 39.06 -43.17
CA GLN A 841 1.88 40.01 -43.84
C GLN A 841 1.98 41.40 -43.19
N PRO A 842 2.88 42.28 -43.65
CA PRO A 842 3.04 43.62 -43.08
C PRO A 842 1.86 44.54 -43.46
N LYS A 843 1.51 45.46 -42.54
CA LYS A 843 0.38 46.40 -42.67
C LYS A 843 0.48 47.33 -43.90
N ASP A 844 1.68 47.54 -44.42
CA ASP A 844 1.95 48.40 -45.58
C ASP A 844 2.14 47.63 -46.90
N GLY A 845 1.97 46.30 -46.88
CA GLY A 845 2.06 45.42 -48.04
C GLY A 845 3.49 45.17 -48.56
N ARG A 846 4.54 45.56 -47.82
CA ARG A 846 5.94 45.31 -48.21
C ARG A 846 6.58 44.26 -47.32
N ASN A 847 6.84 43.08 -47.86
CA ASN A 847 7.52 42.00 -47.13
C ASN A 847 8.75 42.51 -46.36
N PRO A 848 9.02 41.95 -45.16
CA PRO A 848 10.22 42.30 -44.39
C PRO A 848 11.48 42.18 -45.27
N SER A 849 12.33 43.21 -45.26
CA SER A 849 13.59 43.23 -46.02
C SER A 849 14.65 42.27 -45.48
N HIS A 850 14.38 41.65 -44.33
CA HIS A 850 15.23 40.72 -43.62
C HIS A 850 14.45 39.43 -43.34
N PRO A 851 15.12 38.27 -43.26
CA PRO A 851 14.47 37.04 -42.82
C PRO A 851 13.96 37.19 -41.38
N LEU A 852 12.84 36.55 -41.07
CA LEU A 852 12.28 36.44 -39.73
C LEU A 852 12.61 35.04 -39.23
N LEU A 853 13.76 34.90 -38.58
CA LEU A 853 14.23 33.60 -38.10
C LEU A 853 13.75 33.41 -36.67
N GLU A 854 13.07 32.29 -36.42
CA GLU A 854 12.71 31.89 -35.06
C GLU A 854 13.95 31.56 -34.25
N GLN A 855 13.87 31.80 -32.94
CA GLN A 855 15.00 31.64 -32.04
C GLN A 855 14.60 30.77 -30.85
N ALA A 856 15.37 29.72 -30.62
CA ALA A 856 15.40 28.98 -29.37
C ALA A 856 16.60 29.41 -28.51
N ARG A 857 16.36 29.61 -27.22
CA ARG A 857 17.42 29.80 -26.22
C ARG A 857 17.46 28.58 -25.32
N VAL A 858 18.59 27.89 -25.30
CA VAL A 858 18.79 26.70 -24.46
C VAL A 858 19.73 27.02 -23.32
N HIS A 859 19.18 27.05 -22.11
CA HIS A 859 19.89 27.32 -20.87
C HIS A 859 20.49 26.04 -20.29
N PHE A 860 21.69 26.14 -19.73
CA PHE A 860 22.41 25.03 -19.11
C PHE A 860 22.48 25.22 -17.59
N LEU A 861 22.09 24.19 -16.84
CA LEU A 861 22.25 24.18 -15.38
C LEU A 861 22.92 22.87 -14.94
N ALA A 862 23.72 22.97 -13.89
CA ALA A 862 24.43 21.85 -13.30
C ALA A 862 24.11 21.71 -11.81
N THR A 863 23.95 20.49 -11.32
CA THR A 863 24.01 20.21 -9.88
C THR A 863 25.44 20.35 -9.38
N GLN A 864 25.61 21.01 -8.24
CA GLN A 864 26.87 21.06 -7.51
C GLN A 864 26.59 20.66 -6.06
N ALA A 865 27.54 19.99 -5.40
CA ALA A 865 27.45 19.74 -3.96
C ALA A 865 27.23 21.07 -3.22
N ALA A 866 26.21 21.12 -2.38
CA ALA A 866 25.92 22.29 -1.58
C ALA A 866 27.02 22.48 -0.51
N GLY A 867 27.18 23.71 -0.01
CA GLY A 867 28.16 24.02 1.04
C GLY A 867 27.96 23.20 2.32
N ALA A 868 28.96 23.18 3.21
CA ALA A 868 28.98 22.33 4.40
C ALA A 868 27.73 22.44 5.31
N ASP A 869 27.05 23.60 5.33
CA ASP A 869 25.85 23.84 6.14
C ASP A 869 24.55 23.31 5.53
N ALA A 870 24.60 22.77 4.31
CA ALA A 870 23.42 22.31 3.57
C ALA A 870 22.92 20.93 3.99
N VAL A 871 23.74 20.14 4.68
CA VAL A 871 23.34 18.87 5.31
C VAL A 871 23.53 19.00 6.82
N GLN A 872 22.43 18.95 7.58
CA GLN A 872 22.43 19.05 9.03
C GLN A 872 21.77 17.81 9.62
N LEU A 873 22.59 16.95 10.22
CA LEU A 873 22.14 15.74 10.89
C LEU A 873 22.39 15.91 12.38
N ASN A 874 21.33 16.13 13.15
CA ASN A 874 21.43 16.33 14.60
C ASN A 874 20.89 15.10 15.32
N ALA A 875 21.67 14.55 16.24
CA ALA A 875 21.27 13.44 17.09
C ALA A 875 21.47 13.82 18.57
N GLN A 876 20.43 13.63 19.38
CA GLN A 876 20.52 13.75 20.83
C GLN A 876 20.45 12.36 21.48
N LYS A 877 21.35 12.10 22.43
CA LYS A 877 21.35 10.84 23.19
C LYS A 877 20.22 10.83 24.22
N ALA A 878 19.23 9.94 24.06
CA ALA A 878 18.21 9.70 25.08
C ALA A 878 18.68 8.65 26.08
N LYS A 879 18.49 8.93 27.38
CA LYS A 879 18.91 8.05 28.46
C LYS A 879 17.80 7.88 29.50
N VAL A 880 17.55 6.62 29.87
CA VAL A 880 16.66 6.25 30.96
C VAL A 880 17.47 5.46 31.99
N ASP A 881 17.62 6.01 33.18
CA ASP A 881 18.33 5.38 34.29
C ASP A 881 17.34 4.89 35.35
N LEU A 882 17.49 3.66 35.83
CA LEU A 882 16.84 3.18 37.04
C LEU A 882 17.76 3.40 38.23
N GLN A 883 17.39 4.29 39.14
CA GLN A 883 18.09 4.47 40.41
C GLN A 883 17.36 3.67 41.49
N VAL A 884 17.99 2.58 41.93
CA VAL A 884 17.53 1.81 43.09
C VAL A 884 17.93 2.57 44.36
N GLN A 885 16.99 2.75 45.28
CA GLN A 885 17.21 3.52 46.50
C GLN A 885 17.91 2.69 47.57
N ASP A 886 18.78 3.33 48.34
CA ASP A 886 19.37 2.74 49.53
C ASP A 886 18.30 2.51 50.60
N ALA A 887 18.48 1.47 51.39
CA ALA A 887 17.60 1.14 52.50
C ALA A 887 18.43 0.72 53.71
N SER A 888 17.82 0.75 54.89
CA SER A 888 18.45 0.22 56.09
C SER A 888 17.47 -0.57 56.95
N ARG A 889 18.02 -1.49 57.73
CA ARG A 889 17.30 -2.20 58.79
C ARG A 889 18.24 -2.59 59.90
N VAL A 890 17.69 -2.90 61.05
CA VAL A 890 18.45 -3.48 62.17
C VAL A 890 18.57 -5.00 61.97
N TYR A 891 19.67 -5.59 62.43
CA TYR A 891 19.83 -7.04 62.48
C TYR A 891 18.65 -7.69 63.22
N GLY A 892 18.10 -8.78 62.67
CA GLY A 892 16.87 -9.39 63.21
C GLY A 892 15.56 -8.95 62.54
N ASP A 893 15.52 -7.75 61.96
CA ASP A 893 14.30 -7.22 61.37
C ASP A 893 14.09 -7.71 59.93
N ALA A 894 12.83 -7.70 59.47
CA ALA A 894 12.50 -8.01 58.08
C ALA A 894 13.07 -6.95 57.13
N ASN A 895 13.31 -7.32 55.86
CA ASN A 895 13.71 -6.35 54.86
C ASN A 895 12.61 -5.28 54.66
N PRO A 896 12.97 -4.00 54.56
CA PRO A 896 12.02 -2.95 54.24
C PRO A 896 11.52 -3.14 52.79
N GLN A 897 10.42 -2.46 52.45
CA GLN A 897 9.98 -2.34 51.06
C GLN A 897 11.06 -1.59 50.27
N LEU A 898 11.62 -2.26 49.25
CA LEU A 898 12.67 -1.71 48.41
C LEU A 898 12.05 -0.80 47.35
N GLN A 899 12.72 0.30 47.02
CA GLN A 899 12.20 1.30 46.09
C GLN A 899 13.20 1.55 44.96
N ALA A 900 12.68 1.87 43.78
CA ALA A 900 13.50 2.32 42.66
C ALA A 900 12.78 3.44 41.91
N GLN A 901 13.55 4.38 41.38
CA GLN A 901 13.06 5.55 40.66
C GLN A 901 13.67 5.61 39.26
N GLN A 902 12.84 5.72 38.24
CA GLN A 902 13.30 6.02 36.89
C GLN A 902 13.63 7.50 36.77
N LYS A 903 14.79 7.80 36.18
CA LYS A 903 15.25 9.14 35.84
C LYS A 903 15.49 9.20 34.34
N GLU A 904 14.83 10.16 33.71
CA GLU A 904 14.97 10.44 32.28
C GLU A 904 15.76 11.72 32.09
N ASN A 905 16.60 11.77 31.07
CA ASN A 905 17.14 13.04 30.61
C ASN A 905 16.12 13.80 29.75
N ALA A 906 16.37 15.08 29.47
CA ALA A 906 15.43 15.93 28.73
C ALA A 906 15.04 15.35 27.34
N ALA A 907 15.98 14.71 26.64
CA ALA A 907 15.70 14.02 25.38
C ALA A 907 14.74 12.84 25.59
N ALA A 908 15.02 11.98 26.57
CA ALA A 908 14.17 10.83 26.87
C ALA A 908 12.76 11.27 27.26
N SER A 909 12.59 12.33 28.06
CA SER A 909 11.26 12.79 28.45
C SER A 909 10.40 13.27 27.27
N GLN A 910 10.99 13.93 26.27
CA GLN A 910 10.25 14.38 25.09
C GLN A 910 9.76 13.20 24.23
N VAL A 911 10.59 12.17 24.09
CA VAL A 911 10.26 10.99 23.26
C VAL A 911 9.33 10.03 23.97
N ARG A 912 9.49 9.85 25.29
CA ARG A 912 8.79 8.81 26.05
C ARG A 912 7.29 9.02 26.14
N GLU A 913 6.81 10.26 26.16
CA GLU A 913 5.36 10.53 26.15
C GLU A 913 4.69 10.03 24.86
N MET A 914 5.33 10.28 23.72
CA MET A 914 4.87 9.82 22.41
C MET A 914 5.03 8.29 22.26
N ASP A 915 6.18 7.72 22.65
CA ASP A 915 6.41 6.28 22.56
C ASP A 915 5.37 5.52 23.40
N ARG A 916 5.02 5.98 24.62
CA ARG A 916 3.94 5.36 25.41
C ARG A 916 2.58 5.40 24.70
N PHE A 917 2.30 6.45 23.93
CA PHE A 917 1.09 6.51 23.11
C PHE A 917 1.16 5.46 21.99
N VAL A 918 2.25 5.43 21.23
CA VAL A 918 2.47 4.48 20.12
C VAL A 918 2.43 3.03 20.61
N ASP A 919 3.10 2.73 21.71
CA ASP A 919 3.19 1.39 22.31
C ASP A 919 1.80 0.88 22.71
N ARG A 920 0.95 1.74 23.30
CA ARG A 920 -0.45 1.38 23.59
C ARG A 920 -1.25 1.10 22.33
N GLN A 921 -1.08 1.89 21.26
CA GLN A 921 -1.78 1.68 20.00
C GLN A 921 -1.35 0.39 19.28
N LEU A 922 -0.06 0.04 19.35
CA LEU A 922 0.53 -1.10 18.66
C LEU A 922 0.66 -2.37 19.51
N GLY A 923 0.29 -2.28 20.80
CA GLY A 923 0.49 -3.35 21.78
C GLY A 923 1.96 -3.75 21.89
N ARG A 924 2.84 -2.77 22.09
CA ARG A 924 4.26 -2.96 22.43
C ARG A 924 4.43 -2.80 23.94
N ASP A 925 5.38 -3.53 24.53
CA ASP A 925 5.62 -3.51 25.97
C ASP A 925 6.47 -2.30 26.39
N GLY A 926 7.29 -1.77 25.47
CA GLY A 926 8.13 -0.59 25.71
C GLY A 926 9.22 -0.86 26.75
N ILE A 927 9.41 0.08 27.68
CA ILE A 927 10.38 -0.05 28.79
C ILE A 927 9.66 -0.54 30.06
N ALA A 928 9.99 -1.75 30.51
CA ALA A 928 9.48 -2.37 31.72
C ALA A 928 10.52 -2.34 32.86
N GLN A 929 10.08 -1.96 34.06
CA GLN A 929 10.88 -2.01 35.29
C GLN A 929 10.51 -3.25 36.08
N GLY A 930 11.51 -4.02 36.52
CA GLY A 930 11.32 -5.08 37.51
C GLY A 930 11.37 -4.57 38.94
N GLU A 931 10.79 -5.35 39.85
CA GLU A 931 10.83 -5.06 41.28
C GLU A 931 12.28 -5.09 41.81
N PRO A 932 12.70 -4.10 42.60
CA PRO A 932 14.01 -4.13 43.24
C PRO A 932 14.09 -5.30 44.24
N ALA A 933 15.25 -5.95 44.29
CA ALA A 933 15.46 -7.15 45.09
C ALA A 933 16.82 -7.13 45.80
N THR A 934 16.96 -7.92 46.86
CA THR A 934 18.23 -8.14 47.54
C THR A 934 18.32 -9.60 47.96
N ASP A 935 19.54 -10.16 47.93
CA ASP A 935 19.81 -11.51 48.43
C ASP A 935 19.89 -11.56 49.97
N ALA A 936 19.88 -10.38 50.62
CA ALA A 936 19.83 -10.32 52.08
C ALA A 936 18.51 -10.90 52.58
N THR A 937 18.58 -11.78 53.58
CA THR A 937 17.41 -12.28 54.31
C THR A 937 17.38 -11.65 55.69
N ALA A 938 16.32 -11.83 56.48
CA ALA A 938 16.27 -11.30 57.85
C ALA A 938 17.47 -11.76 58.73
N ARG A 939 18.05 -12.94 58.43
CA ARG A 939 19.21 -13.52 59.11
C ARG A 939 20.57 -13.04 58.59
N SER A 940 20.61 -12.26 57.52
CA SER A 940 21.87 -11.71 57.02
C SER A 940 22.55 -10.84 58.08
N ASN A 941 23.85 -11.04 58.26
CA ASN A 941 24.68 -10.34 59.24
C ASN A 941 24.72 -8.82 58.99
N VAL A 942 25.22 -8.07 59.96
CA VAL A 942 25.54 -6.65 59.81
C VAL A 942 26.53 -6.46 58.66
N GLY A 943 26.25 -5.46 57.84
CA GLY A 943 27.03 -5.19 56.64
C GLY A 943 26.20 -4.52 55.56
N GLN A 944 26.79 -4.42 54.38
CA GLN A 944 26.16 -3.84 53.19
C GLN A 944 25.83 -4.93 52.19
N TYR A 945 24.60 -4.91 51.71
CA TYR A 945 24.08 -5.86 50.73
C TYR A 945 23.59 -5.10 49.51
N ALA A 946 23.84 -5.64 48.31
CA ALA A 946 23.35 -4.99 47.10
C ALA A 946 21.82 -5.09 47.03
N ILE A 947 21.19 -3.99 46.64
CA ILE A 947 19.82 -3.97 46.13
C ILE A 947 19.93 -3.85 44.62
N THR A 948 19.54 -4.90 43.92
CA THR A 948 19.50 -4.93 42.46
C THR A 948 18.15 -4.44 41.97
N GLY A 949 18.12 -3.93 40.75
CA GLY A 949 16.90 -3.63 40.01
C GLY A 949 17.10 -4.02 38.56
N SER A 950 16.02 -4.08 37.80
CA SER A 950 16.08 -4.34 36.36
C SER A 950 15.22 -3.33 35.61
N LEU A 951 15.74 -2.89 34.47
CA LEU A 951 15.03 -2.08 33.50
C LEU A 951 15.29 -2.74 32.15
N ALA A 952 14.24 -3.19 31.48
CA ALA A 952 14.32 -3.89 30.20
C ALA A 952 13.50 -3.14 29.17
N GLY A 953 14.11 -2.82 28.03
CA GLY A 953 13.41 -2.33 26.85
C GLY A 953 13.19 -3.47 25.86
N ASP A 954 12.08 -3.42 25.12
CA ASP A 954 11.92 -4.21 23.91
C ASP A 954 12.90 -3.76 22.80
N ASP A 955 12.95 -4.48 21.69
CA ASP A 955 13.85 -4.19 20.56
C ASP A 955 13.65 -2.79 19.98
N PHE A 956 12.46 -2.20 20.13
CA PHE A 956 12.17 -0.85 19.67
C PHE A 956 12.75 0.19 20.65
N ALA A 957 12.46 0.05 21.94
CA ALA A 957 12.97 0.91 22.99
C ALA A 957 14.51 0.93 23.01
N ASN A 958 15.16 -0.22 22.82
CA ASN A 958 16.62 -0.33 22.81
C ASN A 958 17.29 0.42 21.64
N ARG A 959 16.55 0.77 20.59
CA ARG A 959 17.07 1.62 19.48
C ARG A 959 17.04 3.10 19.83
N ARG A 960 16.13 3.49 20.73
CA ARG A 960 15.83 4.88 21.06
C ARG A 960 16.49 5.36 22.36
N TYR A 961 16.65 4.46 23.33
CA TYR A 961 17.13 4.81 24.66
C TYR A 961 18.40 4.03 25.04
N GLU A 962 19.35 4.72 25.66
CA GLU A 962 20.35 4.07 26.50
C GLU A 962 19.72 3.78 27.87
N ILE A 963 19.68 2.50 28.25
CA ILE A 963 19.11 2.04 29.51
C ILE A 963 20.24 1.80 30.52
N GLY A 964 20.19 2.50 31.66
CA GLY A 964 21.14 2.34 32.76
C GLY A 964 20.44 1.86 34.04
N VAL A 965 21.17 1.12 34.88
CA VAL A 965 20.70 0.72 36.22
C VAL A 965 21.80 0.99 37.25
N THR A 966 21.47 1.80 38.25
CA THR A 966 22.32 2.05 39.42
C THR A 966 21.77 1.27 40.60
N LYS A 967 22.57 0.34 41.13
CA LYS A 967 22.21 -0.49 42.30
C LYS A 967 22.17 0.37 43.57
N GLY A 968 21.27 0.00 44.48
CA GLY A 968 21.20 0.55 45.83
C GLY A 968 21.93 -0.35 46.82
N THR A 969 22.02 0.10 48.07
CA THR A 969 22.65 -0.63 49.18
C THR A 969 21.65 -0.80 50.32
N LEU A 970 21.43 -2.04 50.76
CA LEU A 970 20.78 -2.34 52.03
C LEU A 970 21.86 -2.37 53.11
N THR A 971 21.81 -1.40 54.02
CA THR A 971 22.69 -1.35 55.19
C THR A 971 22.00 -2.02 56.38
N ILE A 972 22.58 -3.12 56.86
CA ILE A 972 22.13 -3.78 58.08
C ILE A 972 22.97 -3.27 59.24
N THR A 973 22.36 -2.58 60.20
CA THR A 973 23.03 -2.07 61.40
C THR A 973 22.92 -3.05 62.57
N PRO A 974 23.87 -3.02 63.51
CA PRO A 974 23.80 -3.88 64.70
C PRO A 974 22.50 -3.71 65.48
N ALA A 975 22.01 -4.80 66.05
CA ALA A 975 20.90 -4.76 67.01
C ALA A 975 21.43 -4.38 68.41
N PRO A 976 20.68 -3.58 69.20
CA PRO A 976 21.07 -3.32 70.58
C PRO A 976 21.03 -4.62 71.39
N LEU A 977 22.08 -4.86 72.19
CA LEU A 977 22.13 -5.95 73.16
C LEU A 977 22.58 -5.40 74.51
N ASP A 978 21.72 -5.50 75.51
CA ASP A 978 22.03 -5.09 76.88
C ASP A 978 22.47 -6.31 77.68
N VAL A 979 23.72 -6.29 78.16
CA VAL A 979 24.28 -7.31 79.04
C VAL A 979 24.35 -6.73 80.45
N ILE A 980 23.59 -7.30 81.37
CA ILE A 980 23.41 -6.79 82.73
C ILE A 980 24.00 -7.79 83.70
N ALA A 981 25.09 -7.43 84.38
CA ALA A 981 25.63 -8.26 85.44
C ALA A 981 24.73 -8.22 86.67
N HIS A 982 24.36 -9.39 87.20
CA HIS A 982 23.53 -9.47 88.39
C HIS A 982 24.32 -9.08 89.64
N ASP A 983 23.71 -8.26 90.49
CA ASP A 983 24.21 -7.98 91.83
C ASP A 983 24.33 -9.28 92.65
N LYS A 984 25.37 -9.36 93.48
CA LYS A 984 25.67 -10.49 94.36
C LYS A 984 25.99 -10.01 95.77
N ALA A 985 25.92 -10.91 96.74
CA ALA A 985 26.29 -10.62 98.11
C ALA A 985 27.00 -11.81 98.75
N LYS A 986 27.92 -11.53 99.68
CA LYS A 986 28.57 -12.53 100.54
C LYS A 986 28.96 -11.93 101.90
N LYS A 987 29.36 -12.77 102.84
CA LYS A 987 30.01 -12.31 104.09
C LYS A 987 31.54 -12.37 103.96
N VAL A 988 32.24 -11.57 104.76
CA VAL A 988 33.72 -11.56 104.81
C VAL A 988 34.23 -12.97 105.11
N GLY A 989 35.14 -13.50 104.29
CA GLY A 989 35.73 -14.84 104.44
C GLY A 989 35.01 -15.99 103.74
N GLU A 990 33.82 -15.75 103.18
CA GLU A 990 33.15 -16.71 102.29
C GLU A 990 33.76 -16.66 100.88
N GLN A 991 33.73 -17.79 100.17
CA GLN A 991 34.13 -17.83 98.77
C GLN A 991 33.19 -16.95 97.94
N ASP A 992 33.72 -16.30 96.90
CA ASP A 992 32.90 -15.48 96.02
C ASP A 992 31.78 -16.32 95.37
N PRO A 993 30.53 -15.80 95.35
CA PRO A 993 29.45 -16.46 94.64
C PRO A 993 29.74 -16.45 93.13
N ALA A 994 29.21 -17.44 92.43
CA ALA A 994 29.29 -17.46 90.97
C ALA A 994 28.67 -16.17 90.40
N LEU A 995 29.47 -15.44 89.62
CA LEU A 995 29.03 -14.26 88.90
C LEU A 995 28.12 -14.71 87.76
N THR A 996 26.99 -14.02 87.60
CA THR A 996 25.99 -14.33 86.57
C THR A 996 25.50 -13.03 85.98
N HIS A 997 25.05 -13.08 84.74
CA HIS A 997 24.43 -11.97 84.02
C HIS A 997 23.19 -12.47 83.29
N GLU A 998 22.43 -11.51 82.76
CA GLU A 998 21.45 -11.74 81.73
C GLU A 998 21.75 -10.84 80.53
N ALA A 999 21.41 -11.32 79.33
CA ALA A 999 21.52 -10.55 78.10
C ALA A 999 20.16 -10.47 77.42
N GLN A 1000 19.70 -9.24 77.15
CA GLN A 1000 18.40 -8.95 76.55
C GLN A 1000 18.61 -8.31 75.17
N GLY A 1001 17.91 -8.81 74.15
CA GLY A 1001 18.00 -8.29 72.78
C GLY A 1001 18.45 -9.29 71.72
N TRP A 1002 18.76 -10.53 72.09
CA TRP A 1002 19.12 -11.61 71.15
C TRP A 1002 18.09 -11.79 70.03
N LYS A 1003 18.59 -11.97 68.81
CA LYS A 1003 17.81 -12.32 67.60
C LYS A 1003 18.11 -13.77 67.21
N PHE A 1004 17.16 -14.43 66.54
CA PHE A 1004 17.30 -15.77 65.93
C PHE A 1004 17.90 -16.91 66.76
N ALA A 1005 17.80 -16.86 68.09
CA ALA A 1005 18.42 -17.80 69.03
C ALA A 1005 19.97 -17.76 69.05
N ASP A 1006 20.54 -16.61 68.72
CA ASP A 1006 21.95 -16.31 68.96
C ASP A 1006 22.28 -16.34 70.46
N ASP A 1007 23.52 -16.69 70.79
CA ASP A 1007 24.03 -16.83 72.15
C ASP A 1007 25.43 -16.21 72.34
N GLU A 1008 25.86 -16.09 73.61
CA GLU A 1008 27.17 -15.55 73.97
C GLU A 1008 28.30 -16.57 73.80
N ARG A 1009 29.48 -16.09 73.41
CA ARG A 1009 30.72 -16.87 73.42
C ARG A 1009 31.85 -16.07 74.06
N ASP A 1010 32.62 -16.74 74.92
CA ASP A 1010 33.83 -16.22 75.59
C ASP A 1010 33.65 -14.98 76.49
N PHE A 1011 32.42 -14.69 76.92
CA PHE A 1011 32.12 -13.61 77.88
C PHE A 1011 32.30 -14.08 79.33
N THR A 1012 33.05 -13.32 80.13
CA THR A 1012 33.21 -13.60 81.56
C THR A 1012 33.19 -12.33 82.39
N LEU A 1013 32.67 -12.44 83.61
CA LEU A 1013 32.66 -11.35 84.58
C LEU A 1013 33.85 -11.46 85.53
N GLU A 1014 34.40 -10.30 85.88
CA GLU A 1014 35.35 -10.14 86.98
C GLU A 1014 34.78 -9.16 88.01
N ARG A 1015 35.33 -9.18 89.23
CA ARG A 1015 34.93 -8.24 90.27
C ARG A 1015 36.14 -7.52 90.83
N ALA A 1016 35.93 -6.30 91.32
CA ALA A 1016 37.01 -5.50 91.88
C ALA A 1016 37.64 -6.19 93.11
N PRO A 1017 38.97 -6.20 93.25
CA PRO A 1017 39.66 -6.92 94.33
C PRO A 1017 39.38 -6.29 95.71
N GLY A 1018 39.32 -7.12 96.76
CA GLY A 1018 39.13 -6.70 98.16
C GLY A 1018 38.14 -7.58 98.94
N GLU A 1019 38.26 -7.60 100.27
CA GLU A 1019 37.46 -8.46 101.17
C GLU A 1019 36.89 -7.70 102.38
N ALA A 1020 37.07 -6.38 102.42
CA ALA A 1020 36.52 -5.56 103.49
C ALA A 1020 35.00 -5.36 103.30
N PRO A 1021 34.24 -5.05 104.37
CA PRO A 1021 32.82 -4.70 104.22
C PRO A 1021 32.63 -3.49 103.30
N GLY A 1022 31.81 -3.63 102.25
CA GLY A 1022 31.66 -2.61 101.21
C GLY A 1022 31.04 -3.11 99.91
N GLN A 1023 30.90 -2.22 98.92
CA GLN A 1023 30.43 -2.56 97.57
C GLN A 1023 31.62 -2.63 96.59
N TYR A 1024 31.69 -3.72 95.85
CA TYR A 1024 32.70 -3.96 94.82
C TYR A 1024 32.01 -4.08 93.47
N ARG A 1025 32.55 -3.43 92.44
CA ARG A 1025 32.02 -3.49 91.08
C ARG A 1025 32.19 -4.91 90.51
N ILE A 1026 31.14 -5.45 89.89
CA ILE A 1026 31.19 -6.61 89.00
C ILE A 1026 31.16 -6.05 87.58
N PHE A 1027 32.22 -6.29 86.82
CA PHE A 1027 32.42 -5.73 85.50
C PHE A 1027 32.85 -6.81 84.51
N GLU A 1028 32.73 -6.50 83.23
CA GLU A 1028 33.27 -7.32 82.15
C GLU A 1028 34.79 -7.46 82.31
N LYS A 1029 35.30 -8.70 82.29
CA LYS A 1029 36.74 -8.93 82.43
C LYS A 1029 37.49 -8.40 81.20
N ASP A 1030 38.60 -7.71 81.44
CA ASP A 1030 39.47 -7.17 80.38
C ASP A 1030 39.86 -8.27 79.37
N GLY A 1031 39.59 -8.02 78.09
CA GLY A 1031 39.85 -8.96 76.99
C GLY A 1031 38.76 -10.02 76.75
N THR A 1032 37.65 -10.01 77.50
CA THR A 1032 36.51 -10.94 77.30
C THR A 1032 35.27 -10.24 76.76
N ARG A 1033 35.47 -9.10 76.09
CA ARG A 1033 34.36 -8.29 75.61
C ARG A 1033 33.52 -9.03 74.60
N LEU A 1034 32.20 -9.01 74.76
CA LEU A 1034 31.28 -9.58 73.79
C LEU A 1034 31.35 -8.75 72.50
N VAL A 1035 32.20 -9.15 71.56
CA VAL A 1035 32.34 -8.54 70.23
C VAL A 1035 31.61 -9.39 69.20
N SER A 1036 30.31 -9.13 69.04
CA SER A 1036 29.58 -9.59 67.86
C SER A 1036 29.42 -8.44 66.88
N ALA A 1037 29.82 -8.64 65.63
CA ALA A 1037 29.59 -7.64 64.58
C ALA A 1037 28.09 -7.36 64.36
N ASN A 1038 27.21 -8.26 64.81
CA ASN A 1038 25.76 -8.15 64.66
C ASN A 1038 25.05 -7.39 65.78
N TYR A 1039 25.73 -7.11 66.89
CA TYR A 1039 25.13 -6.48 68.06
C TYR A 1039 25.97 -5.30 68.57
N GLU A 1040 25.29 -4.20 68.90
CA GLU A 1040 25.88 -3.10 69.66
C GLU A 1040 25.67 -3.39 71.14
N VAL A 1041 26.74 -3.85 71.79
CA VAL A 1041 26.68 -4.35 73.16
C VAL A 1041 26.86 -3.21 74.16
N THR A 1042 25.85 -2.99 74.99
CA THR A 1042 25.91 -2.11 76.16
C THR A 1042 26.00 -2.98 77.41
N PHE A 1043 27.10 -2.86 78.14
CA PHE A 1043 27.30 -3.58 79.38
C PHE A 1043 26.97 -2.71 80.59
N HIS A 1044 26.17 -3.25 81.50
CA HIS A 1044 25.80 -2.60 82.77
C HIS A 1044 26.43 -3.37 83.94
N ASP A 1045 27.24 -2.67 84.73
CA ASP A 1045 27.93 -3.27 85.88
C ASP A 1045 26.96 -3.73 86.96
N GLY A 1046 27.29 -4.87 87.57
CA GLY A 1046 26.68 -5.34 88.81
C GLY A 1046 27.51 -4.93 90.04
N LYS A 1047 27.02 -5.30 91.22
CA LYS A 1047 27.67 -5.01 92.50
C LYS A 1047 27.77 -6.26 93.37
N LEU A 1048 28.96 -6.56 93.88
CA LEU A 1048 29.19 -7.51 94.95
C LEU A 1048 29.19 -6.77 96.30
N SER A 1049 28.21 -7.03 97.15
CA SER A 1049 28.14 -6.48 98.51
C SER A 1049 28.74 -7.45 99.52
N ILE A 1050 29.82 -7.05 100.20
CA ILE A 1050 30.48 -7.83 101.27
C ILE A 1050 30.12 -7.23 102.63
N SER A 1051 29.71 -8.07 103.60
CA SER A 1051 29.31 -7.63 104.95
C SER A 1051 30.08 -8.35 106.07
N GLY A 1052 30.52 -7.60 107.10
CA GLY A 1052 31.28 -8.09 108.28
C GLY A 1052 31.77 -6.96 109.22
N PRO A 1053 32.24 -7.23 110.46
CA PRO A 1053 32.54 -6.20 111.47
C PRO A 1053 33.99 -5.64 111.42
N VAL A 1054 34.16 -4.35 111.77
CA VAL A 1054 35.39 -3.52 111.66
C VAL A 1054 36.13 -3.38 113.02
N ASN A 1055 37.47 -3.11 113.01
CA ASN A 1055 38.24 -2.04 113.74
C ASN A 1055 39.69 -2.46 114.21
N PRO A 1056 40.61 -1.58 114.72
CA PRO A 1056 41.58 -0.69 113.99
C PRO A 1056 43.08 -0.66 114.51
N ASP A 1057 43.98 -0.07 113.67
CA ASP A 1057 45.18 0.86 113.82
C ASP A 1057 46.03 0.99 115.16
N PRO A 1058 47.32 1.50 115.27
CA PRO A 1058 47.97 2.67 114.59
C PRO A 1058 49.54 2.83 114.39
N GLY A 1059 49.95 3.61 113.36
CA GLY A 1059 51.07 4.63 113.19
C GLY A 1059 52.59 4.32 113.43
N PRO A 1060 53.59 5.24 113.19
CA PRO A 1060 53.68 6.54 112.46
C PRO A 1060 54.96 6.77 111.53
N ASP A 1061 55.11 8.00 110.98
CA ASP A 1061 55.97 8.64 109.90
C ASP A 1061 57.53 8.73 110.11
N PRO A 1062 58.40 8.98 109.08
CA PRO A 1062 58.81 10.36 108.66
C PRO A 1062 59.29 10.61 107.17
N LYS A 1063 59.29 11.91 106.74
CA LYS A 1063 59.89 12.57 105.50
C LYS A 1063 61.40 12.96 105.65
N PRO A 1064 62.19 13.60 104.70
CA PRO A 1064 61.91 14.29 103.39
C PRO A 1064 62.96 14.23 102.18
N GLY A 1065 62.50 14.56 100.93
CA GLY A 1065 63.15 15.37 99.82
C GLY A 1065 64.12 14.74 98.79
N PRO A 1066 64.44 15.34 97.58
CA PRO A 1066 63.85 16.45 96.78
C PRO A 1066 63.66 16.17 95.22
N ASP A 1067 63.10 17.15 94.48
CA ASP A 1067 62.79 17.26 93.00
C ASP A 1067 63.99 17.25 92.02
N PRO A 1068 63.87 16.93 90.69
CA PRO A 1068 63.42 17.89 89.63
C PRO A 1068 62.75 17.36 88.31
N LYS A 1069 62.11 18.30 87.56
CA LYS A 1069 61.66 18.33 86.12
C LYS A 1069 62.89 18.42 85.13
N PRO A 1070 62.84 18.53 83.75
CA PRO A 1070 61.78 18.52 82.70
C PRO A 1070 62.08 17.81 81.32
N ASP A 1071 61.07 17.77 80.40
CA ASP A 1071 60.96 17.77 78.88
C ASP A 1071 62.18 17.61 77.93
N PRO A 1072 62.10 17.51 76.54
CA PRO A 1072 60.98 17.42 75.56
C PRO A 1072 61.21 16.44 74.34
N GLY A 1073 60.35 16.50 73.27
CA GLY A 1073 60.35 15.74 71.97
C GLY A 1073 61.57 15.91 71.03
N PRO A 1074 61.58 15.61 69.68
CA PRO A 1074 60.51 15.57 68.65
C PRO A 1074 60.60 14.44 67.54
N GLN A 1075 59.73 14.53 66.52
CA GLN A 1075 59.66 13.92 65.14
C GLN A 1075 60.97 14.04 64.29
N PRO A 1076 61.13 13.62 62.99
CA PRO A 1076 60.34 12.77 62.04
C PRO A 1076 61.17 11.79 61.11
N THR A 1077 60.48 10.98 60.27
CA THR A 1077 60.75 10.43 58.87
C THR A 1077 62.19 10.22 58.33
N PRO A 1078 62.51 9.21 57.46
CA PRO A 1078 61.95 9.09 56.08
C PRO A 1078 61.90 7.68 55.41
N ALA A 1079 61.29 7.63 54.22
CA ALA A 1079 61.29 6.52 53.25
C ALA A 1079 62.68 6.28 52.60
N PRO A 1080 62.98 5.08 52.05
CA PRO A 1080 62.82 4.84 50.59
C PRO A 1080 62.51 3.38 50.15
N GLN A 1081 62.06 3.23 48.89
CA GLN A 1081 62.00 2.00 48.04
C GLN A 1081 63.37 1.73 47.35
N PRO A 1082 63.62 0.68 46.49
CA PRO A 1082 62.83 -0.51 46.10
C PRO A 1082 63.64 -1.86 46.03
N GLY A 1083 62.96 -3.00 45.76
CA GLY A 1083 63.53 -4.09 44.92
C GLY A 1083 63.38 -5.57 45.35
N ALA A 1084 62.55 -6.30 44.58
CA ALA A 1084 62.71 -7.67 44.05
C ALA A 1084 62.50 -8.97 44.91
N ASN A 1085 61.49 -9.73 44.45
CA ASN A 1085 61.45 -11.17 44.09
C ASN A 1085 60.94 -12.29 45.05
N ARG A 1086 59.96 -13.02 44.46
CA ARG A 1086 59.65 -14.48 44.44
C ARG A 1086 58.77 -15.13 45.53
N GLN A 1087 57.55 -15.51 45.09
CA GLN A 1087 56.88 -16.85 45.02
C GLN A 1087 57.19 -17.92 46.09
N ALA A 1088 56.33 -18.90 46.41
CA ALA A 1088 54.90 -19.23 46.29
C ALA A 1088 54.77 -20.71 46.71
N ASP A 1089 53.62 -21.12 47.25
CA ASP A 1089 53.19 -22.50 47.58
C ASP A 1089 51.63 -22.49 47.48
N SER A 1090 50.84 -23.49 47.06
CA SER A 1090 50.99 -24.79 46.37
C SER A 1090 49.57 -25.23 45.88
N ALA A 1091 49.51 -26.31 45.07
CA ALA A 1091 48.41 -27.33 44.92
C ALA A 1091 47.53 -27.40 43.63
N SER A 1092 47.94 -28.32 42.72
CA SER A 1092 47.26 -29.41 41.94
C SER A 1092 45.75 -29.32 41.55
N VAL A 1093 45.25 -29.75 40.37
CA VAL A 1093 45.31 -31.09 39.67
C VAL A 1093 45.01 -30.94 38.15
N ALA A 1094 45.45 -31.92 37.34
CA ALA A 1094 45.51 -31.95 35.88
C ALA A 1094 44.31 -32.59 35.10
N GLN A 1095 44.12 -32.06 33.89
CA GLN A 1095 43.84 -32.64 32.55
C GLN A 1095 42.75 -33.70 32.25
N GLY A 1096 41.94 -33.34 31.23
CA GLY A 1096 41.27 -34.23 30.27
C GLY A 1096 40.80 -33.42 29.04
N THR A 1097 41.14 -33.88 27.83
CA THR A 1097 41.15 -33.16 26.54
C THR A 1097 39.93 -33.45 25.64
N SER A 1098 39.45 -32.46 24.88
CA SER A 1098 38.99 -32.65 23.49
C SER A 1098 39.01 -31.34 22.70
N SER A 1099 39.64 -31.41 21.53
CA SER A 1099 40.03 -30.32 20.62
C SER A 1099 39.13 -30.26 19.39
N GLU A 1100 38.68 -29.07 18.98
CA GLU A 1100 38.24 -28.81 17.59
C GLU A 1100 38.82 -27.46 17.09
N ARG A 1101 39.45 -27.52 15.91
CA ARG A 1101 40.08 -26.42 15.14
C ARG A 1101 39.18 -26.10 13.93
N CYS A 1102 38.92 -24.81 13.66
CA CYS A 1102 38.20 -24.21 12.51
C CYS A 1102 36.65 -24.33 12.47
N THR A 1103 35.98 -23.39 11.79
CA THR A 1103 34.51 -23.36 11.58
C THR A 1103 34.21 -22.89 10.14
N ALA A 1104 33.18 -23.44 9.48
CA ALA A 1104 32.83 -23.14 8.08
C ALA A 1104 31.62 -22.20 7.93
N LEU A 1105 31.67 -21.29 6.95
CA LEU A 1105 30.59 -20.38 6.54
C LEU A 1105 30.26 -20.60 5.05
N GLU A 1106 28.97 -20.74 4.72
CA GLU A 1106 28.48 -20.76 3.33
C GLU A 1106 28.17 -19.33 2.83
N SER A 1107 28.35 -19.10 1.52
CA SER A 1107 28.05 -17.84 0.80
C SER A 1107 26.77 -17.98 -0.05
N PRO A 1108 25.86 -16.98 -0.07
CA PRO A 1108 24.70 -16.98 -0.97
C PRO A 1108 24.96 -16.21 -2.26
N SER A 1109 25.21 -16.93 -3.35
CA SER A 1109 25.16 -16.39 -4.72
C SER A 1109 24.36 -17.32 -5.63
N ALA A 1110 23.07 -17.01 -5.90
CA ALA A 1110 22.41 -17.18 -7.21
C ALA A 1110 20.89 -16.90 -7.14
N VAL A 1111 20.45 -15.85 -7.83
CA VAL A 1111 19.07 -15.60 -8.26
C VAL A 1111 18.83 -16.22 -9.65
N SER A 1112 17.56 -16.55 -9.91
CA SER A 1112 16.92 -17.23 -11.05
C SER A 1112 17.33 -16.89 -12.50
N ALA A 1113 17.34 -17.91 -13.36
CA ALA A 1113 16.79 -17.86 -14.72
C ALA A 1113 16.35 -19.28 -15.18
N ASN A 1114 15.16 -19.38 -15.82
CA ASN A 1114 14.54 -20.61 -16.32
C ASN A 1114 15.29 -21.21 -17.54
N TYR A 1115 15.34 -22.55 -17.71
CA TYR A 1115 15.00 -23.37 -18.91
C TYR A 1115 15.32 -24.88 -18.69
N SER A 1116 14.86 -25.75 -19.60
CA SER A 1116 14.55 -27.22 -19.56
C SER A 1116 15.68 -28.27 -19.26
N VAL A 1117 15.34 -29.58 -19.34
CA VAL A 1117 15.71 -30.73 -18.46
C VAL A 1117 16.90 -31.66 -18.91
N THR A 1118 17.65 -32.22 -17.91
CA THR A 1118 18.52 -33.46 -17.82
C THR A 1118 19.91 -33.57 -18.50
N PRO A 1119 20.85 -34.46 -18.04
CA PRO A 1119 21.39 -34.71 -16.69
C PRO A 1119 22.95 -34.59 -16.62
N ALA A 1120 23.50 -34.55 -15.40
CA ALA A 1120 24.93 -34.51 -15.02
C ALA A 1120 25.60 -33.12 -15.05
N VAL A 1121 25.52 -32.41 -13.92
CA VAL A 1121 26.37 -31.24 -13.64
C VAL A 1121 27.02 -31.43 -12.27
N VAL A 1122 28.35 -31.44 -12.26
CA VAL A 1122 29.17 -31.31 -11.05
C VAL A 1122 28.90 -29.93 -10.44
N ARG A 1123 28.47 -29.87 -9.18
CA ARG A 1123 28.30 -28.60 -8.46
C ARG A 1123 29.59 -28.27 -7.72
N THR A 1124 30.08 -27.04 -7.88
CA THR A 1124 31.24 -26.51 -7.14
C THR A 1124 30.73 -25.59 -6.04
N TYR A 1125 31.13 -25.83 -4.79
CA TYR A 1125 30.79 -24.98 -3.63
C TYR A 1125 32.02 -24.15 -3.23
N GLN A 1126 31.85 -22.86 -2.96
CA GLN A 1126 32.87 -22.05 -2.27
C GLN A 1126 32.52 -21.96 -0.78
N VAL A 1127 33.39 -22.54 0.05
CA VAL A 1127 33.29 -22.52 1.52
C VAL A 1127 34.43 -21.68 2.05
N GLN A 1128 34.12 -20.66 2.86
CA GLN A 1128 35.13 -19.84 3.54
C GLN A 1128 35.35 -20.40 4.95
N LEU A 1129 36.57 -20.86 5.25
CA LEU A 1129 36.96 -21.38 6.56
C LEU A 1129 37.68 -20.29 7.34
N VAL A 1130 37.18 -19.95 8.53
CA VAL A 1130 37.85 -18.99 9.43
C VAL A 1130 38.55 -19.76 10.54
N CYS A 1131 39.88 -19.81 10.50
CA CYS A 1131 40.70 -20.46 11.52
C CYS A 1131 41.40 -19.39 12.38
N LYS A 1132 41.17 -19.38 13.69
CA LYS A 1132 41.87 -18.46 14.63
C LYS A 1132 43.07 -19.16 15.26
N PRO A 1133 44.23 -18.48 15.42
CA PRO A 1133 45.31 -18.99 16.24
C PRO A 1133 44.92 -18.98 17.73
N ARG A 1134 45.42 -19.94 18.51
CA ARG A 1134 45.52 -19.81 19.97
C ARG A 1134 46.98 -19.98 20.36
N SER A 1135 47.52 -19.00 21.07
CA SER A 1135 48.77 -19.14 21.79
C SER A 1135 48.50 -19.86 23.12
N TYR A 1136 49.26 -20.91 23.39
CA TYR A 1136 49.55 -21.31 24.75
C TYR A 1136 51.07 -21.37 24.87
N GLY A 1137 51.65 -20.28 25.40
CA GLY A 1137 53.00 -20.28 25.98
C GLY A 1137 54.16 -20.69 25.06
N SER A 1138 54.40 -19.97 23.96
CA SER A 1138 55.76 -19.72 23.41
C SER A 1138 55.67 -18.63 22.32
N PRO A 1139 56.74 -17.85 22.04
CA PRO A 1139 56.68 -16.66 21.18
C PRO A 1139 56.85 -17.00 19.69
N ALA A 1140 56.03 -17.91 19.16
CA ALA A 1140 55.85 -18.10 17.73
C ALA A 1140 54.41 -18.54 17.43
N GLU A 1141 53.62 -17.64 16.83
CA GLU A 1141 52.37 -17.99 16.17
C GLU A 1141 52.67 -18.92 14.99
N GLN A 1142 52.15 -20.15 15.02
CA GLN A 1142 52.03 -20.97 13.81
C GLN A 1142 50.56 -21.06 13.42
N LEU A 1143 50.27 -20.54 12.23
CA LEU A 1143 49.01 -20.73 11.51
C LEU A 1143 48.85 -22.22 11.13
N PRO A 1144 47.63 -22.77 11.05
CA PRO A 1144 47.41 -24.08 10.47
C PRO A 1144 47.93 -24.12 9.03
N ASP A 1145 48.59 -25.20 8.64
CA ASP A 1145 49.00 -25.37 7.24
C ASP A 1145 47.81 -25.82 6.37
N ALA A 1146 48.02 -25.84 5.05
CA ALA A 1146 46.96 -26.20 4.11
C ALA A 1146 46.44 -27.65 4.29
N ASN A 1147 47.27 -28.57 4.81
CA ASN A 1147 46.88 -29.96 5.03
C ASN A 1147 45.98 -30.12 6.27
N ASP A 1148 46.24 -29.35 7.33
CA ASP A 1148 45.36 -29.29 8.51
C ASP A 1148 43.96 -28.77 8.13
N ILE A 1149 43.89 -27.76 7.26
CA ILE A 1149 42.65 -27.14 6.78
C ILE A 1149 41.88 -28.10 5.85
N LEU A 1150 42.58 -28.76 4.92
CA LEU A 1150 41.98 -29.73 3.99
C LEU A 1150 41.48 -30.99 4.70
N THR A 1151 42.18 -31.47 5.72
CA THR A 1151 41.76 -32.64 6.51
C THR A 1151 40.47 -32.34 7.28
N TYR A 1152 40.34 -31.12 7.84
CA TYR A 1152 39.12 -30.68 8.51
C TYR A 1152 37.95 -30.48 7.54
N ALA A 1153 38.17 -29.83 6.39
CA ALA A 1153 37.15 -29.60 5.37
C ALA A 1153 36.57 -30.92 4.80
N ASN A 1154 37.43 -31.93 4.59
CA ASN A 1154 37.00 -33.25 4.13
C ASN A 1154 36.24 -34.05 5.21
N GLY A 1155 36.46 -33.77 6.49
CA GLY A 1155 35.73 -34.40 7.60
C GLY A 1155 34.27 -33.91 7.74
N LEU A 1156 33.93 -32.77 7.14
CA LEU A 1156 32.57 -32.20 7.12
C LEU A 1156 31.72 -32.69 5.93
N LEU A 1157 32.31 -33.50 5.03
CA LEU A 1157 31.64 -34.14 3.90
C LEU A 1157 31.27 -35.58 4.26
N LYS A 1158 29.97 -35.88 4.29
CA LYS A 1158 29.46 -37.25 4.45
C LYS A 1158 28.35 -37.48 3.43
N ASP A 1159 28.46 -38.56 2.65
CA ASP A 1159 27.49 -38.95 1.61
C ASP A 1159 27.19 -37.85 0.56
N GLY A 1160 28.18 -37.02 0.24
CA GLY A 1160 28.05 -35.95 -0.76
C GLY A 1160 27.34 -34.69 -0.27
N GLN A 1161 27.11 -34.55 1.04
CA GLN A 1161 26.52 -33.36 1.68
C GLN A 1161 27.45 -32.81 2.76
N PHE A 1162 27.42 -31.48 2.96
CA PHE A 1162 28.21 -30.77 3.98
C PHE A 1162 27.39 -30.66 5.27
N LEU A 1163 27.93 -31.14 6.40
CA LEU A 1163 27.23 -31.12 7.70
C LEU A 1163 27.72 -29.94 8.54
N LEU A 1164 26.89 -28.91 8.76
CA LEU A 1164 27.19 -27.77 9.64
C LEU A 1164 26.18 -27.67 10.80
N PRO A 1165 26.61 -27.43 12.06
CA PRO A 1165 25.69 -27.21 13.18
C PRO A 1165 25.04 -25.82 13.14
N ASP A 1166 23.75 -25.74 13.51
CA ASP A 1166 22.85 -24.59 13.30
C ASP A 1166 23.19 -23.28 14.03
N TRP A 1167 24.22 -23.23 14.89
CA TRP A 1167 24.46 -22.08 15.78
C TRP A 1167 25.57 -21.11 15.34
N ASN A 1168 26.02 -21.11 14.07
CA ASN A 1168 27.15 -20.25 13.65
C ASN A 1168 27.01 -19.55 12.28
N ARG A 1169 25.83 -19.04 11.94
CA ARG A 1169 25.64 -18.15 10.78
C ARG A 1169 25.69 -16.68 11.22
N THR A 1170 26.82 -16.01 11.00
CA THR A 1170 26.94 -14.55 11.23
C THR A 1170 27.53 -13.85 10.00
N VAL A 1171 26.96 -12.69 9.65
CA VAL A 1171 27.29 -11.87 8.47
C VAL A 1171 28.20 -10.71 8.90
N ILE A 1172 29.32 -10.48 8.19
CA ILE A 1172 30.09 -9.23 8.27
C ILE A 1172 30.33 -8.72 6.83
N PRO A 1173 29.96 -7.47 6.48
CA PRO A 1173 30.20 -6.91 5.16
C PRO A 1173 31.47 -6.03 5.12
N ARG A 1174 32.38 -6.26 4.16
CA ARG A 1174 33.10 -5.19 3.44
C ARG A 1174 33.95 -5.73 2.29
N GLU A 1175 33.98 -4.92 1.23
CA GLU A 1175 34.75 -5.06 -0.01
C GLU A 1175 36.26 -5.21 0.24
N LEU A 1176 36.88 -6.11 -0.52
CA LEU A 1176 38.29 -6.06 -0.88
C LEU A 1176 38.34 -6.08 -2.42
N GLN A 1177 38.72 -4.94 -3.01
CA GLN A 1177 39.17 -4.86 -4.40
C GLN A 1177 40.35 -5.82 -4.58
N LEU A 1178 40.32 -6.63 -5.64
CA LEU A 1178 41.50 -7.27 -6.19
C LEU A 1178 41.49 -7.10 -7.71
N ASP A 1179 42.53 -6.41 -8.18
CA ASP A 1179 42.90 -6.27 -9.57
C ASP A 1179 43.05 -7.63 -10.25
N ALA A 1180 42.65 -7.69 -11.53
CA ALA A 1180 42.97 -8.79 -12.44
C ALA A 1180 44.48 -8.83 -12.79
N PRO A 1181 44.99 -9.82 -13.55
CA PRO A 1181 44.84 -11.28 -13.46
C PRO A 1181 46.21 -12.00 -13.59
N GLN A 1182 46.39 -13.22 -13.06
CA GLN A 1182 47.28 -14.24 -13.66
C GLN A 1182 46.74 -15.66 -13.43
N GLY A 1183 46.79 -16.50 -14.48
CA GLY A 1183 46.08 -17.78 -14.66
C GLY A 1183 46.44 -18.87 -13.65
N LYS A 1184 45.64 -19.93 -13.50
CA LYS A 1184 44.82 -20.69 -14.46
C LYS A 1184 43.54 -21.18 -13.80
#